data_AF-A0A9D7F336-F1
#
_entry.id   AF-A0A9D7F336-F1
#
_cell.length_a   1.000
_cell.length_b   1.000
_cell.length_c   1.000
_cell.angle_alpha   90.00
_cell.angle_beta   90.00
_cell.angle_gamma   90.00
#
_symmetry.space_group_name_H-M   'P 1'
#
loop_
_entity.id
_entity.type
_entity.pdbx_description
1 polymer ?
#
loop_
_entity_poly.entity_id
_entity_poly.type
_entity_poly.pdbx_seq_one_letter_code
_entity_poly.pdbx_strand_id
1 'polypeptide(L)'
;MKRWLLLSALLVMFSSWTFGQIVFEDFEGGADLSWAAPNGTYNGVVPNPDQGGINASFDCGSYTKSDLTSYSLFWATGLSPIDLSEYNQFKLQVYSTVATSILLKLEGDGGQAVEKTQAITQTNQWVEYTFDLSPGLYFDNLTKIIIFFDPGTLASSDTYLFDNLVAHKAGIAYEDFEGGADLTWSGLNGTFDGVVANPEPNLINSSVDVGAYTNNPAFTYNFALADLGAPMDLSINNQFKVKIYAPAATQVLFKLEGTGGQLELIKNIAVTNQWQEYTFDFSSLAANTGISKILIAFAPGVAGSADTYLFDDIQAFPKGPCSGAATIATMVDDFDCNRNATYLNGWDSLHVIANPYVTAANNSHNVGQFIDQVGEPWGALVIDFENALDLSVNNNLRVKVWSAKAGTLKFKLEGGASGGVEIDKTVVDLNEWVTYTVDFSAQSAANHKKITFFFNAGVEPEAGDVYYIDDIEWIPAPALPALEDFEVGQGNLFWGPLNNNAVVHGSFSGGVANPNPVGGNTSAKVGCYTKGNSAFSTLFGILPAGFLLGSYPQLNMDVWAPPGSVDITMVLVSPTQGNKEVTRNIPATGEWVNMGFDFSDHVGITDFVAINILFDPGTTDQGKVFYFDNLAQGISTIDPCEGVTPIANIVDDFECQRNYTVFYGGDELEVVANPQLNTDNNSLKVGEYTDLANSPWSGLGFQSVQPIDISVFNQLSVQVWSSIAVPVMFKLQNGTGQATEIWSEISEPNSWQKFVIDFSAPLGSDYKEVVIFFDGGVSDPVEHTYYVDNVRWRRVSYNGCVDDHETTNNTISNWKYFANGHLEAEAYQFEIVDNPNPSGINTSAKVGKFVKASDGLSFAGMYADLDAPIDFKTNKTMRAKVHMDHIGNLGLKVEASQTGAPNIELSEPNTLVNEWEEITINFATADDDGQYQRLTFFIDFLIDPTGSDVTSYFDDIVIGDGQCGVVNTFEAPQVQYFRIAPNPAATFIRIENAELVENLLVLDATGRPVQQMRTYGEQDVVVDIANLPPGFYILAGYNQVGALIANGKFSKQ
;
A
#
# COMPACT_ATOMS: atom_id res chain seq x y z
N MET A 1 -30.89 -64.63 -27.21
CA MET A 1 -29.67 -65.34 -27.65
C MET A 1 -28.51 -64.35 -27.55
N LYS A 2 -27.59 -64.59 -26.59
CA LYS A 2 -26.26 -63.95 -26.36
C LYS A 2 -26.14 -62.42 -26.21
N ARG A 3 -25.96 -61.97 -24.96
CA ARG A 3 -25.16 -60.80 -24.53
C ARG A 3 -24.24 -61.28 -23.39
N TRP A 4 -22.93 -61.31 -23.59
CA TRP A 4 -21.90 -61.52 -22.54
C TRP A 4 -20.58 -60.87 -22.98
N LEU A 5 -19.83 -60.41 -21.96
CA LEU A 5 -18.42 -59.97 -21.90
C LEU A 5 -18.13 -58.47 -22.11
N LEU A 6 -18.16 -57.71 -21.02
CA LEU A 6 -16.99 -57.12 -20.33
C LEU A 6 -17.47 -56.14 -19.26
N LEU A 7 -17.61 -56.63 -18.02
CA LEU A 7 -17.66 -55.80 -16.82
C LEU A 7 -16.81 -56.53 -15.77
N SER A 8 -15.72 -55.90 -15.36
CA SER A 8 -14.83 -56.39 -14.30
C SER A 8 -14.47 -55.18 -13.45
N ALA A 9 -14.56 -55.35 -12.13
CA ALA A 9 -14.19 -54.42 -11.07
C ALA A 9 -15.14 -53.24 -10.81
N LEU A 10 -16.20 -53.50 -10.04
CA LEU A 10 -16.57 -52.63 -8.91
C LEU A 10 -17.40 -53.48 -7.94
N LEU A 11 -16.74 -54.03 -6.92
CA LEU A 11 -17.43 -54.69 -5.80
C LEU A 11 -17.82 -53.59 -4.81
N VAL A 12 -19.10 -53.23 -4.80
CA VAL A 12 -19.68 -52.30 -3.83
C VAL A 12 -19.85 -53.06 -2.51
N MET A 13 -19.08 -52.71 -1.48
CA MET A 13 -19.40 -53.05 -0.10
C MET A 13 -20.35 -51.98 0.46
N PHE A 14 -21.56 -52.41 0.80
CA PHE A 14 -22.46 -51.68 1.68
C PHE A 14 -22.16 -52.14 3.10
N SER A 15 -21.63 -51.26 3.94
CA SER A 15 -21.74 -51.35 5.39
C SER A 15 -22.01 -49.95 5.94
N SER A 16 -22.87 -49.87 6.94
CA SER A 16 -23.15 -48.67 7.72
C SER A 16 -21.88 -48.21 8.42
N TRP A 17 -21.32 -47.08 7.99
CA TRP A 17 -20.12 -46.49 8.57
C TRP A 17 -20.48 -45.76 9.87
N THR A 18 -20.02 -46.30 10.99
CA THR A 18 -19.80 -45.53 12.22
C THR A 18 -18.29 -45.50 12.47
N PHE A 19 -17.74 -44.29 12.48
CA PHE A 19 -16.37 -43.87 12.80
C PHE A 19 -15.22 -44.39 11.91
N GLY A 20 -14.21 -43.53 11.70
CA GLY A 20 -13.05 -43.77 10.86
C GLY A 20 -12.17 -44.94 11.33
N GLN A 21 -12.54 -46.15 10.93
CA GLN A 21 -11.79 -47.38 11.12
C GLN A 21 -11.73 -48.20 9.83
N ILE A 22 -10.64 -48.94 9.63
CA ILE A 22 -10.51 -49.98 8.61
C ILE A 22 -10.69 -51.32 9.30
N VAL A 23 -11.75 -52.05 8.97
CA VAL A 23 -11.94 -53.42 9.43
C VAL A 23 -11.11 -54.34 8.54
N PHE A 24 -10.17 -55.06 9.15
CA PHE A 24 -9.37 -56.07 8.46
C PHE A 24 -9.97 -57.46 8.61
N GLU A 25 -10.54 -57.77 9.77
CA GLU A 25 -11.17 -59.05 10.06
C GLU A 25 -12.17 -58.90 11.22
N ASP A 26 -13.41 -59.32 11.02
CA ASP A 26 -14.45 -59.39 12.06
C ASP A 26 -15.14 -60.77 12.14
N PHE A 27 -14.75 -61.71 11.28
CA PHE A 27 -15.28 -63.07 11.16
C PHE A 27 -16.80 -63.19 10.90
N GLU A 28 -17.51 -62.09 10.66
CA GLU A 28 -18.96 -62.07 10.48
C GLU A 28 -19.35 -62.50 9.06
N GLY A 29 -19.56 -63.80 8.89
CA GLY A 29 -19.83 -64.44 7.60
C GLY A 29 -18.67 -65.29 7.06
N GLY A 30 -17.65 -65.52 7.88
CA GLY A 30 -16.42 -66.25 7.53
C GLY A 30 -15.19 -65.37 7.70
N ALA A 31 -14.00 -65.92 7.44
CA ALA A 31 -12.77 -65.14 7.51
C ALA A 31 -12.61 -64.27 6.26
N ASP A 32 -12.42 -62.97 6.46
CA ASP A 32 -12.14 -62.00 5.40
C ASP A 32 -10.68 -62.06 4.94
N LEU A 33 -9.77 -62.42 5.84
CA LEU A 33 -8.36 -62.59 5.52
C LEU A 33 -8.00 -64.06 5.29
N SER A 34 -7.09 -64.27 4.33
CA SER A 34 -6.52 -65.58 4.04
C SER A 34 -5.41 -65.93 5.05
N TRP A 35 -5.81 -66.39 6.23
CA TRP A 35 -4.89 -66.77 7.31
C TRP A 35 -4.09 -68.04 7.00
N ALA A 36 -2.78 -67.99 7.20
CA ALA A 36 -1.88 -69.13 7.12
C ALA A 36 -0.99 -69.21 8.38
N ALA A 37 -0.85 -70.42 8.93
CA ALA A 37 -0.09 -70.70 10.14
C ALA A 37 1.09 -71.63 9.81
N PRO A 38 2.28 -71.08 9.47
CA PRO A 38 3.46 -71.90 9.17
C PRO A 38 3.98 -72.64 10.40
N ASN A 39 3.86 -72.04 11.59
CA ASN A 39 4.42 -72.53 12.83
C ASN A 39 3.35 -72.43 13.93
N GLY A 40 2.43 -73.40 13.99
CA GLY A 40 1.21 -73.37 14.78
C GLY A 40 0.04 -73.94 13.98
N THR A 41 -1.20 -73.77 14.47
CA THR A 41 -2.42 -74.20 13.76
C THR A 41 -3.47 -73.11 13.84
N TYR A 42 -3.83 -72.50 12.71
CA TYR A 42 -5.06 -71.72 12.59
C TYR A 42 -6.23 -72.71 12.43
N ASN A 43 -7.14 -72.73 13.41
CA ASN A 43 -8.24 -73.69 13.48
C ASN A 43 -9.47 -73.25 12.66
N GLY A 44 -9.40 -72.07 12.03
CA GLY A 44 -10.51 -71.48 11.28
C GLY A 44 -11.43 -70.63 12.15
N VAL A 45 -12.57 -70.26 11.57
CA VAL A 45 -13.67 -69.56 12.22
C VAL A 45 -14.43 -70.54 13.12
N VAL A 46 -14.65 -70.16 14.37
CA VAL A 46 -15.37 -70.95 15.38
C VAL A 46 -16.45 -70.10 16.06
N PRO A 47 -17.53 -70.70 16.59
CA PRO A 47 -18.53 -69.94 17.35
C PRO A 47 -17.89 -69.24 18.56
N ASN A 48 -18.22 -67.96 18.77
CA ASN A 48 -17.74 -67.20 19.92
C ASN A 48 -18.28 -67.82 21.24
N PRO A 49 -17.40 -68.31 22.13
CA PRO A 49 -17.83 -68.99 23.36
C PRO A 49 -18.36 -68.03 24.45
N ASP A 50 -18.18 -66.72 24.30
CA ASP A 50 -18.60 -65.70 25.25
C ASP A 50 -19.05 -64.42 24.53
N GLN A 51 -20.32 -64.38 24.13
CA GLN A 51 -20.96 -63.26 23.41
C GLN A 51 -21.43 -62.12 24.35
N GLY A 52 -20.86 -62.04 25.55
CA GLY A 52 -21.14 -60.98 26.53
C GLY A 52 -19.98 -59.99 26.63
N GLY A 53 -20.29 -58.73 26.99
CA GLY A 53 -19.26 -57.71 27.19
C GLY A 53 -18.84 -57.00 25.90
N ILE A 54 -17.53 -56.84 25.67
CA ILE A 54 -16.98 -56.01 24.58
C ILE A 54 -16.96 -56.71 23.20
N ASN A 55 -17.10 -58.04 23.17
CA ASN A 55 -17.22 -58.81 21.94
C ASN A 55 -18.60 -59.48 21.89
N ALA A 56 -19.48 -58.96 21.04
CA ALA A 56 -20.82 -59.50 20.80
C ALA A 56 -20.94 -60.29 19.47
N SER A 57 -19.82 -60.50 18.77
CA SER A 57 -19.72 -61.23 17.51
C SER A 57 -20.22 -62.67 17.65
N PHE A 58 -20.84 -63.21 16.60
CA PHE A 58 -21.36 -64.58 16.61
C PHE A 58 -20.23 -65.60 16.47
N ASP A 59 -19.27 -65.28 15.63
CA ASP A 59 -18.13 -66.12 15.27
C ASP A 59 -16.81 -65.39 15.58
N CYS A 60 -15.72 -66.13 15.74
CA CYS A 60 -14.39 -65.57 15.99
C CYS A 60 -13.28 -66.47 15.42
N GLY A 61 -12.06 -65.95 15.29
CA GLY A 61 -10.90 -66.71 14.85
C GLY A 61 -10.29 -67.54 15.98
N SER A 62 -9.83 -68.76 15.68
CA SER A 62 -9.13 -69.62 16.63
C SER A 62 -7.73 -70.00 16.16
N TYR A 63 -6.74 -69.85 17.04
CA TYR A 63 -5.35 -70.22 16.76
C TYR A 63 -4.72 -70.99 17.92
N THR A 64 -4.08 -72.12 17.63
CA THR A 64 -3.33 -72.94 18.58
C THR A 64 -1.83 -72.81 18.32
N LYS A 65 -1.10 -72.46 19.37
CA LYS A 65 0.36 -72.31 19.34
C LYS A 65 1.07 -73.67 19.21
N SER A 66 2.24 -73.68 18.55
CA SER A 66 3.11 -74.87 18.49
C SER A 66 4.08 -74.89 19.68
N ASP A 67 4.20 -76.06 20.31
CA ASP A 67 5.18 -76.33 21.39
C ASP A 67 6.59 -76.65 20.86
N LEU A 68 6.77 -76.63 19.53
CA LEU A 68 8.05 -76.92 18.86
C LEU A 68 8.88 -75.66 18.57
N THR A 69 8.32 -74.45 18.74
CA THR A 69 9.01 -73.19 18.47
C THR A 69 8.64 -72.12 19.49
N SER A 70 9.61 -71.28 19.87
CA SER A 70 9.38 -70.12 20.74
C SER A 70 8.68 -68.97 20.04
N TYR A 71 8.62 -68.95 18.71
CA TYR A 71 7.91 -67.92 17.92
C TYR A 71 6.97 -68.61 16.92
N SER A 72 5.83 -69.02 17.45
CA SER A 72 4.69 -69.48 16.65
C SER A 72 3.93 -68.28 16.11
N LEU A 73 3.52 -68.32 14.85
CA LEU A 73 2.84 -67.20 14.20
C LEU A 73 1.81 -67.68 13.19
N PHE A 74 0.87 -66.79 12.89
CA PHE A 74 0.02 -66.88 11.72
C PHE A 74 -0.06 -65.50 11.06
N TRP A 75 -0.30 -65.50 9.76
CA TRP A 75 -0.26 -64.29 8.96
C TRP A 75 -1.37 -64.25 7.92
N ALA A 76 -1.68 -63.04 7.47
CA ALA A 76 -2.36 -62.77 6.22
C ALA A 76 -1.37 -62.07 5.27
N THR A 77 -1.35 -62.47 4.01
CA THR A 77 -0.41 -61.95 3.00
C THR A 77 -1.12 -61.56 1.72
N GLY A 78 -0.48 -60.73 0.89
CA GLY A 78 -1.05 -60.30 -0.40
C GLY A 78 -2.09 -59.19 -0.24
N LEU A 79 -2.00 -58.44 0.86
CA LEU A 79 -2.80 -57.26 1.10
C LEU A 79 -2.33 -56.15 0.15
N SER A 80 -3.22 -55.23 -0.20
CA SER A 80 -2.78 -53.92 -0.70
C SER A 80 -1.86 -53.27 0.34
N PRO A 81 -0.88 -52.44 -0.08
CA PRO A 81 -0.03 -51.72 0.86
C PRO A 81 -0.88 -51.02 1.94
N ILE A 82 -0.59 -51.34 3.20
CA ILE A 82 -1.24 -50.76 4.37
C ILE A 82 -0.58 -49.41 4.63
N ASP A 83 -1.34 -48.34 4.45
CA ASP A 83 -0.90 -46.99 4.75
C ASP A 83 -1.16 -46.66 6.24
N LEU A 84 -0.08 -46.35 6.95
CA LEU A 84 -0.10 -45.99 8.37
C LEU A 84 -0.05 -44.47 8.59
N SER A 85 -0.19 -43.66 7.53
CA SER A 85 -0.26 -42.21 7.60
C SER A 85 -1.46 -41.74 8.43
N GLU A 86 -2.60 -42.42 8.30
CA GLU A 86 -3.82 -42.10 9.05
C GLU A 86 -4.22 -43.22 10.02
N TYR A 87 -4.25 -44.48 9.58
CA TYR A 87 -4.82 -45.61 10.32
C TYR A 87 -3.76 -46.48 11.01
N ASN A 88 -3.12 -45.94 12.05
CA ASN A 88 -1.97 -46.57 12.70
C ASN A 88 -2.20 -47.12 14.11
N GLN A 89 -3.42 -47.03 14.65
CA GLN A 89 -3.81 -47.69 15.90
C GLN A 89 -4.58 -48.98 15.60
N PHE A 90 -3.89 -50.11 15.61
CA PHE A 90 -4.54 -51.39 15.41
C PHE A 90 -5.16 -51.86 16.71
N LYS A 91 -6.41 -52.29 16.67
CA LYS A 91 -7.09 -52.93 17.78
C LYS A 91 -7.39 -54.37 17.43
N LEU A 92 -7.28 -55.25 18.41
CA LEU A 92 -7.64 -56.65 18.29
C LEU A 92 -8.27 -57.11 19.59
N GLN A 93 -9.44 -57.71 19.50
CA GLN A 93 -10.07 -58.37 20.63
C GLN A 93 -9.50 -59.78 20.76
N VAL A 94 -9.10 -60.15 21.97
CA VAL A 94 -8.47 -61.44 22.25
C VAL A 94 -9.10 -62.06 23.48
N TYR A 95 -9.39 -63.36 23.40
CA TYR A 95 -9.75 -64.20 24.54
C TYR A 95 -8.63 -65.21 24.78
N SER A 96 -8.08 -65.23 25.99
CA SER A 96 -7.08 -66.21 26.40
C SER A 96 -7.39 -66.80 27.77
N THR A 97 -7.13 -68.09 27.95
CA THR A 97 -7.24 -68.79 29.23
C THR A 97 -5.98 -68.68 30.09
N VAL A 98 -4.90 -68.10 29.55
CA VAL A 98 -3.58 -67.99 30.21
C VAL A 98 -3.04 -66.56 30.10
N ALA A 99 -2.36 -66.09 31.14
CA ALA A 99 -1.69 -64.79 31.10
C ALA A 99 -0.38 -64.93 30.31
N THR A 100 -0.17 -64.09 29.30
CA THR A 100 0.97 -64.17 28.38
C THR A 100 1.21 -62.81 27.68
N SER A 101 1.73 -62.79 26.46
CA SER A 101 1.85 -61.63 25.59
C SER A 101 1.34 -61.93 24.19
N ILE A 102 1.04 -60.86 23.46
CA ILE A 102 0.67 -60.88 22.05
C ILE A 102 1.54 -59.85 21.32
N LEU A 103 2.01 -60.20 20.13
CA LEU A 103 2.74 -59.28 19.25
C LEU A 103 2.00 -59.19 17.92
N LEU A 104 1.68 -57.96 17.52
CA LEU A 104 1.17 -57.65 16.19
C LEU A 104 2.32 -57.02 15.38
N LYS A 105 2.52 -57.52 14.16
CA LYS A 105 3.57 -57.07 13.24
C LYS A 105 3.00 -56.86 11.85
N LEU A 106 3.40 -55.75 11.22
CA LEU A 106 3.23 -55.51 9.80
C LEU A 106 4.56 -55.65 9.08
N GLU A 107 4.57 -56.28 7.91
CA GLU A 107 5.79 -56.53 7.14
C GLU A 107 5.58 -56.27 5.65
N GLY A 108 6.56 -55.60 5.03
CA GLY A 108 6.62 -55.30 3.61
C GLY A 108 7.76 -56.02 2.89
N ASP A 109 7.86 -55.80 1.57
CA ASP A 109 8.96 -56.32 0.77
C ASP A 109 10.28 -55.63 1.13
N GLY A 110 11.41 -56.32 0.98
CA GLY A 110 12.73 -55.76 1.33
C GLY A 110 13.05 -55.71 2.84
N GLY A 111 12.18 -56.27 3.69
CA GLY A 111 12.46 -56.46 5.12
C GLY A 111 12.02 -55.30 6.03
N GLN A 112 11.27 -54.33 5.50
CA GLN A 112 10.62 -53.30 6.32
C GLN A 112 9.54 -53.93 7.20
N ALA A 113 9.54 -53.59 8.48
CA ALA A 113 8.54 -54.07 9.43
C ALA A 113 8.33 -53.09 10.58
N VAL A 114 7.11 -53.05 11.09
CA VAL A 114 6.75 -52.38 12.34
C VAL A 114 5.99 -53.38 13.23
N GLU A 115 6.28 -53.39 14.53
CA GLU A 115 5.67 -54.34 15.46
C GLU A 115 5.46 -53.74 16.85
N LYS A 116 4.45 -54.26 17.54
CA LYS A 116 4.13 -53.87 18.92
C LYS A 116 3.72 -55.10 19.72
N THR A 117 4.30 -55.23 20.91
CA THR A 117 3.95 -56.27 21.88
C THR A 117 3.07 -55.70 22.98
N GLN A 118 2.03 -56.44 23.36
CA GLN A 118 1.15 -56.17 24.49
C GLN A 118 1.13 -57.36 25.46
N ALA A 119 0.90 -57.10 26.75
CA ALA A 119 0.77 -58.14 27.76
C ALA A 119 -0.70 -58.55 27.93
N ILE A 120 -0.98 -59.84 27.84
CA ILE A 120 -2.26 -60.44 28.18
C ILE A 120 -2.27 -60.72 29.69
N THR A 121 -2.81 -59.81 30.48
CA THR A 121 -2.84 -59.90 31.96
C THR A 121 -4.17 -60.45 32.49
N GLN A 122 -5.22 -60.39 31.69
CA GLN A 122 -6.58 -60.78 32.04
C GLN A 122 -6.96 -62.05 31.28
N THR A 123 -7.47 -63.06 31.98
CA THR A 123 -7.77 -64.39 31.43
C THR A 123 -9.23 -64.75 31.57
N ASN A 124 -9.74 -65.60 30.68
CA ASN A 124 -11.13 -66.09 30.65
C ASN A 124 -12.19 -65.00 30.41
N GLN A 125 -11.81 -63.95 29.67
CA GLN A 125 -12.72 -62.91 29.17
C GLN A 125 -12.12 -62.28 27.91
N TRP A 126 -12.97 -61.64 27.10
CA TRP A 126 -12.52 -60.83 25.97
C TRP A 126 -11.84 -59.54 26.45
N VAL A 127 -10.72 -59.21 25.84
CA VAL A 127 -9.98 -57.96 26.08
C VAL A 127 -9.60 -57.36 24.72
N GLU A 128 -9.85 -56.06 24.55
CA GLU A 128 -9.38 -55.30 23.40
C GLU A 128 -7.96 -54.79 23.66
N TYR A 129 -7.05 -55.09 22.75
CA TYR A 129 -5.66 -54.64 22.79
C TYR A 129 -5.40 -53.62 21.69
N THR A 130 -4.85 -52.47 22.05
CA THR A 130 -4.40 -51.45 21.09
C THR A 130 -2.90 -51.55 20.83
N PHE A 131 -2.54 -51.54 19.56
CA PHE A 131 -1.18 -51.60 19.02
C PHE A 131 -0.91 -50.31 18.24
N ASP A 132 -0.10 -49.44 18.83
CA ASP A 132 0.42 -48.26 18.16
C ASP A 132 1.53 -48.67 17.17
N LEU A 133 1.19 -48.62 15.88
CA LEU A 133 2.10 -48.92 14.77
C LEU A 133 2.53 -47.65 14.02
N SER A 134 2.30 -46.45 14.59
CA SER A 134 2.77 -45.18 14.03
C SER A 134 4.27 -45.11 13.71
N PRO A 135 5.20 -45.86 14.36
CA PRO A 135 6.61 -45.89 13.91
C PRO A 135 6.81 -46.39 12.47
N GLY A 136 5.80 -47.05 11.87
CA GLY A 136 5.82 -47.51 10.49
C GLY A 136 5.29 -46.51 9.46
N LEU A 137 4.98 -45.26 9.83
CA LEU A 137 4.30 -44.27 8.95
C LEU A 137 5.03 -43.96 7.65
N TYR A 138 6.33 -44.24 7.56
CA TYR A 138 7.17 -44.00 6.38
C TYR A 138 7.31 -45.23 5.46
N PHE A 139 6.65 -46.34 5.78
CA PHE A 139 6.67 -47.55 4.96
C PHE A 139 5.50 -47.55 3.99
N ASP A 140 5.79 -47.63 2.70
CA ASP A 140 4.82 -47.56 1.59
C ASP A 140 4.45 -48.94 1.02
N ASN A 141 4.98 -50.02 1.62
CA ASN A 141 4.92 -51.37 1.05
C ASN A 141 4.56 -52.48 2.05
N LEU A 142 3.96 -52.15 3.21
CA LEU A 142 3.52 -53.12 4.20
C LEU A 142 2.35 -53.94 3.65
N THR A 143 2.53 -55.23 3.37
CA THR A 143 1.54 -56.06 2.66
C THR A 143 1.16 -57.33 3.42
N LYS A 144 1.64 -57.48 4.66
CA LYS A 144 1.42 -58.64 5.51
C LYS A 144 1.07 -58.21 6.93
N ILE A 145 0.06 -58.87 7.50
CA ILE A 145 -0.28 -58.81 8.93
C ILE A 145 0.17 -60.12 9.56
N ILE A 146 0.93 -60.04 10.66
CA ILE A 146 1.47 -61.19 11.37
C ILE A 146 1.12 -61.06 12.86
N ILE A 147 0.54 -62.10 13.43
CA ILE A 147 0.19 -62.16 14.86
C ILE A 147 0.96 -63.30 15.52
N PHE A 148 1.53 -63.00 16.69
CA PHE A 148 2.19 -63.97 17.56
C PHE A 148 1.48 -63.99 18.90
N PHE A 149 1.01 -65.16 19.30
CA PHE A 149 0.60 -65.41 20.68
C PHE A 149 1.77 -66.04 21.45
N ASP A 150 1.98 -65.57 22.68
CA ASP A 150 3.03 -66.04 23.59
C ASP A 150 4.44 -66.09 22.94
N PRO A 151 4.87 -65.00 22.25
CA PRO A 151 6.18 -64.95 21.61
C PRO A 151 7.32 -65.07 22.64
N GLY A 152 8.35 -65.85 22.30
CA GLY A 152 9.52 -66.10 23.13
C GLY A 152 9.41 -67.32 24.05
N THR A 153 8.23 -67.93 24.19
CA THR A 153 8.01 -69.09 25.07
C THR A 153 8.02 -70.39 24.27
N LEU A 154 8.91 -71.34 24.56
CA LEU A 154 8.99 -72.61 23.82
C LEU A 154 7.87 -73.61 24.20
N ALA A 155 7.49 -73.67 25.48
CA ALA A 155 6.61 -74.71 26.01
C ALA A 155 5.16 -74.23 26.18
N SER A 156 4.48 -73.90 25.08
CA SER A 156 3.02 -73.67 25.11
C SER A 156 2.35 -74.28 23.88
N SER A 157 1.21 -74.91 24.11
CA SER A 157 0.28 -75.42 23.10
C SER A 157 -1.12 -74.84 23.31
N ASP A 158 -1.21 -73.64 23.88
CA ASP A 158 -2.47 -73.01 24.23
C ASP A 158 -3.21 -72.52 22.99
N THR A 159 -4.54 -72.47 23.09
CA THR A 159 -5.43 -71.93 22.07
C THR A 159 -5.90 -70.55 22.48
N TYR A 160 -5.84 -69.62 21.53
CA TYR A 160 -6.25 -68.23 21.67
C TYR A 160 -7.40 -67.98 20.69
N LEU A 161 -8.38 -67.19 21.13
CA LEU A 161 -9.41 -66.67 20.24
C LEU A 161 -9.14 -65.19 19.99
N PHE A 162 -9.43 -64.75 18.78
CA PHE A 162 -9.21 -63.38 18.36
C PHE A 162 -10.28 -62.94 17.39
N ASP A 163 -10.56 -61.65 17.40
CA ASP A 163 -11.68 -61.06 16.69
C ASP A 163 -11.50 -59.55 16.52
N ASN A 164 -12.29 -58.94 15.64
CA ASN A 164 -12.35 -57.50 15.42
C ASN A 164 -10.95 -56.86 15.27
N LEU A 165 -10.18 -57.37 14.30
CA LEU A 165 -8.93 -56.73 13.89
C LEU A 165 -9.28 -55.49 13.07
N VAL A 166 -9.15 -54.33 13.70
CA VAL A 166 -9.50 -53.04 13.11
C VAL A 166 -8.34 -52.06 13.25
N ALA A 167 -8.11 -51.22 12.25
CA ALA A 167 -7.19 -50.09 12.38
C ALA A 167 -8.00 -48.80 12.54
N HIS A 168 -7.74 -48.06 13.60
CA HIS A 168 -8.28 -46.74 13.84
C HIS A 168 -7.25 -45.66 13.48
N LYS A 169 -7.75 -44.47 13.20
CA LYS A 169 -6.90 -43.28 13.20
C LYS A 169 -6.35 -43.03 14.61
N ALA A 170 -5.05 -42.75 14.75
CA ALA A 170 -4.54 -42.27 16.04
C ALA A 170 -5.08 -40.87 16.28
N GLY A 171 -5.92 -40.67 17.29
CA GLY A 171 -6.34 -39.34 17.69
C GLY A 171 -7.10 -39.32 19.00
N ILE A 172 -7.26 -38.13 19.57
CA ILE A 172 -8.10 -37.82 20.73
C ILE A 172 -9.31 -37.05 20.21
N ALA A 173 -10.51 -37.59 20.39
CA ALA A 173 -11.74 -36.80 20.24
C ALA A 173 -11.93 -35.96 21.51
N TYR A 174 -12.04 -34.65 21.33
CA TYR A 174 -12.32 -33.71 22.40
C TYR A 174 -13.81 -33.36 22.45
N GLU A 175 -14.48 -33.32 21.31
CA GLU A 175 -15.90 -33.03 21.21
C GLU A 175 -16.46 -33.60 19.90
N ASP A 176 -17.57 -34.32 19.96
CA ASP A 176 -18.35 -34.80 18.81
C ASP A 176 -19.85 -34.52 18.94
N PHE A 177 -20.29 -33.91 20.06
CA PHE A 177 -21.68 -33.57 20.38
C PHE A 177 -22.70 -34.73 20.37
N GLU A 178 -22.26 -35.98 20.18
CA GLU A 178 -23.14 -37.13 20.02
C GLU A 178 -23.63 -37.63 21.39
N GLY A 179 -24.90 -37.34 21.69
CA GLY A 179 -25.48 -37.59 23.02
C GLY A 179 -25.37 -36.40 23.98
N GLY A 180 -25.01 -35.22 23.46
CA GLY A 180 -24.80 -33.98 24.20
C GLY A 180 -23.35 -33.51 24.11
N ALA A 181 -23.06 -32.30 24.59
CA ALA A 181 -21.69 -31.78 24.58
C ALA A 181 -20.82 -32.49 25.62
N ASP A 182 -19.68 -33.01 25.19
CA ASP A 182 -18.67 -33.62 26.05
C ASP A 182 -17.88 -32.58 26.85
N LEU A 183 -17.70 -31.39 26.28
CA LEU A 183 -17.05 -30.25 26.95
C LEU A 183 -18.06 -29.21 27.42
N THR A 184 -17.64 -28.41 28.41
CA THR A 184 -18.42 -27.26 28.86
C THR A 184 -18.11 -26.04 27.99
N TRP A 185 -19.02 -25.73 27.06
CA TRP A 185 -18.92 -24.59 26.16
C TRP A 185 -19.56 -23.32 26.73
N SER A 186 -18.94 -22.18 26.45
CA SER A 186 -19.41 -20.84 26.81
C SER A 186 -19.12 -19.84 25.71
N GLY A 187 -19.92 -18.77 25.62
CA GLY A 187 -19.69 -17.69 24.67
C GLY A 187 -18.97 -16.49 25.31
N LEU A 188 -17.92 -16.01 24.64
CA LEU A 188 -17.30 -14.71 24.90
C LEU A 188 -17.65 -13.76 23.76
N ASN A 189 -18.27 -12.63 24.09
CA ASN A 189 -18.83 -11.64 23.17
C ASN A 189 -19.96 -12.14 22.27
N GLY A 190 -20.03 -13.41 21.87
CA GLY A 190 -21.18 -14.06 21.24
C GLY A 190 -21.91 -15.05 22.15
N THR A 191 -22.77 -15.90 21.58
CA THR A 191 -23.59 -16.88 22.31
C THR A 191 -23.35 -18.30 21.79
N PHE A 192 -23.02 -19.24 22.68
CA PHE A 192 -23.09 -20.67 22.36
C PHE A 192 -24.54 -21.12 22.52
N ASP A 193 -25.17 -21.54 21.42
CA ASP A 193 -26.60 -21.84 21.34
C ASP A 193 -26.94 -23.27 21.80
N GLY A 194 -25.90 -24.08 22.07
CA GLY A 194 -26.03 -25.46 22.52
C GLY A 194 -25.84 -26.48 21.40
N VAL A 195 -26.17 -27.72 21.72
CA VAL A 195 -26.20 -28.83 20.75
C VAL A 195 -27.51 -28.78 19.97
N VAL A 196 -27.41 -28.79 18.65
CA VAL A 196 -28.54 -28.75 17.71
C VAL A 196 -28.44 -29.90 16.72
N ALA A 197 -29.56 -30.29 16.10
CA ALA A 197 -29.54 -31.29 15.04
C ALA A 197 -28.74 -30.79 13.83
N ASN A 198 -27.90 -31.65 13.26
CA ASN A 198 -27.14 -31.37 12.05
C ASN A 198 -28.13 -31.06 10.89
N PRO A 199 -28.10 -29.83 10.33
CA PRO A 199 -29.06 -29.45 9.29
C PRO A 199 -28.80 -30.13 7.95
N GLU A 200 -27.56 -30.56 7.67
CA GLU A 200 -27.14 -31.12 6.39
C GLU A 200 -26.17 -32.30 6.56
N PRO A 201 -26.63 -33.47 7.08
CA PRO A 201 -25.79 -34.65 7.18
C PRO A 201 -25.33 -35.13 5.81
N ASN A 202 -24.02 -35.25 5.59
CA ASN A 202 -23.43 -35.65 4.33
C ASN A 202 -22.17 -36.51 4.54
N LEU A 203 -21.39 -36.75 3.48
CA LEU A 203 -20.18 -37.57 3.55
C LEU A 203 -19.03 -36.91 4.33
N ILE A 204 -19.05 -35.58 4.51
CA ILE A 204 -18.03 -34.83 5.26
C ILE A 204 -18.40 -34.82 6.74
N ASN A 205 -19.65 -34.44 7.06
CA ASN A 205 -20.20 -34.54 8.40
C ASN A 205 -21.50 -35.35 8.38
N SER A 206 -21.43 -36.60 8.85
CA SER A 206 -22.57 -37.51 8.97
C SER A 206 -23.20 -37.52 10.37
N SER A 207 -22.70 -36.70 11.30
CA SER A 207 -23.16 -36.62 12.69
C SER A 207 -24.63 -36.22 12.76
N VAL A 208 -25.31 -36.67 13.82
CA VAL A 208 -26.73 -36.38 14.06
C VAL A 208 -26.87 -35.02 14.74
N ASP A 209 -25.98 -34.71 15.68
CA ASP A 209 -26.00 -33.52 16.51
C ASP A 209 -24.69 -32.74 16.37
N VAL A 210 -24.74 -31.40 16.47
CA VAL A 210 -23.60 -30.50 16.26
C VAL A 210 -23.66 -29.29 17.21
N GLY A 211 -22.54 -28.62 17.44
CA GLY A 211 -22.48 -27.39 18.22
C GLY A 211 -22.87 -26.17 17.39
N ALA A 212 -23.66 -25.26 17.97
CA ALA A 212 -24.04 -23.99 17.33
C ALA A 212 -23.53 -22.77 18.11
N TYR A 213 -23.01 -21.77 17.40
CA TYR A 213 -22.52 -20.52 17.96
C TYR A 213 -22.94 -19.32 17.12
N THR A 214 -23.58 -18.33 17.76
CA THR A 214 -24.02 -17.08 17.12
C THR A 214 -23.15 -15.90 17.55
N ASN A 215 -22.60 -15.20 16.55
CA ASN A 215 -21.82 -13.98 16.76
C ASN A 215 -22.68 -12.82 17.28
N ASN A 216 -22.04 -11.91 18.03
CA ASN A 216 -22.64 -10.64 18.41
C ASN A 216 -22.10 -9.53 17.51
N PRO A 217 -22.98 -8.80 16.79
CA PRO A 217 -22.56 -7.79 15.84
C PRO A 217 -21.85 -6.59 16.47
N ALA A 218 -21.92 -6.41 17.79
CA ALA A 218 -21.25 -5.33 18.52
C ALA A 218 -19.73 -5.55 18.71
N PHE A 219 -19.19 -6.72 18.36
CA PHE A 219 -17.78 -7.05 18.56
C PHE A 219 -17.19 -7.68 17.31
N THR A 220 -15.92 -7.35 17.03
CA THR A 220 -15.14 -7.93 15.92
C THR A 220 -14.52 -9.28 16.27
N TYR A 221 -14.49 -9.68 17.55
CA TYR A 221 -14.00 -10.99 17.99
C TYR A 221 -14.98 -11.64 18.96
N ASN A 222 -15.55 -12.77 18.52
CA ASN A 222 -16.55 -13.57 19.22
C ASN A 222 -16.02 -15.00 19.37
N PHE A 223 -15.87 -15.53 20.59
CA PHE A 223 -15.29 -16.85 20.82
C PHE A 223 -16.29 -17.84 21.45
N ALA A 224 -16.36 -19.05 20.90
CA ALA A 224 -16.81 -20.24 21.60
C ALA A 224 -15.63 -20.79 22.41
N LEU A 225 -15.79 -20.92 23.73
CA LEU A 225 -14.74 -21.36 24.66
C LEU A 225 -15.14 -22.65 25.38
N ALA A 226 -14.25 -23.63 25.32
CA ALA A 226 -14.29 -24.85 26.15
C ALA A 226 -13.07 -24.92 27.08
N ASP A 227 -13.29 -25.29 28.35
CA ASP A 227 -12.24 -25.56 29.34
C ASP A 227 -12.26 -27.05 29.71
N LEU A 228 -11.12 -27.73 29.50
CA LEU A 228 -10.97 -29.16 29.75
C LEU A 228 -10.73 -29.47 31.24
N GLY A 229 -10.46 -28.46 32.07
CA GLY A 229 -10.17 -28.59 33.50
C GLY A 229 -8.80 -29.22 33.84
N ALA A 230 -8.21 -29.99 32.92
CA ALA A 230 -6.86 -30.53 32.99
C ALA A 230 -6.07 -30.22 31.72
N PRO A 231 -4.72 -30.10 31.79
CA PRO A 231 -3.93 -29.85 30.60
C PRO A 231 -3.96 -30.99 29.58
N MET A 232 -4.00 -30.64 28.28
CA MET A 232 -3.84 -31.59 27.17
C MET A 232 -2.37 -31.97 26.95
N ASP A 233 -2.12 -33.21 26.49
CA ASP A 233 -0.80 -33.68 26.09
C ASP A 233 -0.61 -33.53 24.57
N LEU A 234 0.13 -32.51 24.18
CA LEU A 234 0.43 -32.16 22.79
C LEU A 234 1.73 -32.80 22.27
N SER A 235 2.39 -33.65 23.05
CA SER A 235 3.68 -34.25 22.66
C SER A 235 3.56 -35.19 21.46
N ILE A 236 2.37 -35.76 21.25
CA ILE A 236 2.04 -36.68 20.15
C ILE A 236 0.87 -36.11 19.33
N ASN A 237 -0.28 -35.83 19.95
CA ASN A 237 -1.49 -35.39 19.27
C ASN A 237 -1.60 -33.86 19.25
N ASN A 238 -1.00 -33.24 18.24
CA ASN A 238 -0.91 -31.78 18.12
C ASN A 238 -1.45 -31.22 16.79
N GLN A 239 -2.07 -32.06 15.96
CA GLN A 239 -2.81 -31.64 14.78
C GLN A 239 -4.31 -31.67 15.07
N PHE A 240 -4.93 -30.51 15.27
CA PHE A 240 -6.36 -30.41 15.55
C PHE A 240 -7.15 -30.35 14.25
N LYS A 241 -8.15 -31.22 14.13
CA LYS A 241 -9.18 -31.17 13.11
C LYS A 241 -10.49 -30.73 13.72
N VAL A 242 -11.26 -29.95 12.97
CA VAL A 242 -12.61 -29.54 13.33
C VAL A 242 -13.45 -29.41 12.07
N LYS A 243 -14.68 -29.90 12.11
CA LYS A 243 -15.66 -29.68 11.05
C LYS A 243 -16.42 -28.42 11.32
N ILE A 244 -16.58 -27.57 10.31
CA ILE A 244 -17.27 -26.28 10.43
C ILE A 244 -18.24 -26.13 9.27
N TYR A 245 -19.43 -25.64 9.57
CA TYR A 245 -20.44 -25.17 8.63
C TYR A 245 -20.65 -23.68 8.87
N ALA A 246 -20.34 -22.85 7.88
CA ALA A 246 -20.49 -21.40 7.97
C ALA A 246 -21.53 -20.88 6.97
N PRO A 247 -22.40 -19.93 7.32
CA PRO A 247 -23.40 -19.39 6.41
C PRO A 247 -22.83 -18.35 5.42
N ALA A 248 -21.61 -17.86 5.65
CA ALA A 248 -20.92 -16.85 4.85
C ALA A 248 -19.42 -17.19 4.69
N ALA A 249 -18.81 -16.70 3.61
CA ALA A 249 -17.37 -16.83 3.39
C ALA A 249 -16.67 -15.89 4.37
N THR A 250 -15.70 -16.42 5.12
CA THR A 250 -15.09 -15.70 6.23
C THR A 250 -13.80 -16.38 6.67
N GLN A 251 -13.32 -16.13 7.89
CA GLN A 251 -12.23 -16.86 8.53
C GLN A 251 -12.71 -17.56 9.80
N VAL A 252 -11.99 -18.60 10.21
CA VAL A 252 -12.06 -19.18 11.54
C VAL A 252 -10.70 -19.08 12.21
N LEU A 253 -10.70 -18.63 13.45
CA LEU A 253 -9.56 -18.67 14.34
C LEU A 253 -9.76 -19.82 15.33
N PHE A 254 -8.81 -20.75 15.36
CA PHE A 254 -8.73 -21.80 16.36
C PHE A 254 -7.54 -21.53 17.29
N LYS A 255 -7.80 -21.50 18.58
CA LYS A 255 -6.82 -21.12 19.60
C LYS A 255 -6.78 -22.12 20.74
N LEU A 256 -5.55 -22.45 21.14
CA LEU A 256 -5.26 -23.20 22.35
C LEU A 256 -4.64 -22.28 23.40
N GLU A 257 -5.12 -22.34 24.64
CA GLU A 257 -4.68 -21.46 25.73
C GLU A 257 -4.53 -22.22 27.06
N GLY A 258 -3.59 -21.78 27.91
CA GLY A 258 -3.53 -22.17 29.31
C GLY A 258 -2.38 -21.51 30.09
N THR A 259 -2.04 -22.07 31.24
CA THR A 259 -1.02 -21.51 32.16
C THR A 259 0.41 -21.54 31.59
N GLY A 260 0.64 -22.32 30.54
CA GLY A 260 1.93 -22.43 29.85
C GLY A 260 2.07 -21.57 28.60
N GLY A 261 1.05 -20.81 28.18
CA GLY A 261 1.06 -20.00 26.96
C GLY A 261 -0.19 -20.13 26.11
N GLN A 262 -0.15 -19.59 24.90
CA GLN A 262 -1.23 -19.67 23.91
C GLN A 262 -0.66 -19.74 22.49
N LEU A 263 -1.42 -20.33 21.58
CA LEU A 263 -1.22 -20.20 20.13
C LEU A 263 -2.58 -20.06 19.48
N GLU A 264 -2.68 -19.16 18.51
CA GLU A 264 -3.85 -18.97 17.67
C GLU A 264 -3.45 -19.16 16.22
N LEU A 265 -4.32 -19.84 15.47
CA LEU A 265 -4.13 -20.15 14.07
C LEU A 265 -5.42 -19.81 13.34
N ILE A 266 -5.29 -19.17 12.18
CA ILE A 266 -6.44 -18.72 11.37
C ILE A 266 -6.47 -19.54 10.09
N LYS A 267 -7.68 -19.92 9.66
CA LYS A 267 -7.95 -20.53 8.36
C LYS A 267 -9.12 -19.80 7.70
N ASN A 268 -9.05 -19.64 6.37
CA ASN A 268 -10.14 -19.07 5.60
C ASN A 268 -11.22 -20.13 5.39
N ILE A 269 -12.48 -19.74 5.59
CA ILE A 269 -13.67 -20.47 5.22
C ILE A 269 -14.18 -19.92 3.90
N ALA A 270 -13.83 -20.59 2.81
CA ALA A 270 -14.30 -20.23 1.47
C ALA A 270 -15.68 -20.84 1.13
N VAL A 271 -16.07 -21.92 1.81
CA VAL A 271 -17.28 -22.68 1.48
C VAL A 271 -18.39 -22.33 2.46
N THR A 272 -19.48 -21.81 1.92
CA THR A 272 -20.66 -21.47 2.71
C THR A 272 -21.71 -22.56 2.61
N ASN A 273 -22.53 -22.67 3.65
CA ASN A 273 -23.66 -23.57 3.71
C ASN A 273 -23.32 -25.05 3.42
N GLN A 274 -22.08 -25.45 3.72
CA GLN A 274 -21.62 -26.83 3.64
C GLN A 274 -20.62 -27.12 4.75
N TRP A 275 -20.56 -28.38 5.16
CA TRP A 275 -19.56 -28.88 6.11
C TRP A 275 -18.19 -28.96 5.47
N GLN A 276 -17.18 -28.48 6.19
CA GLN A 276 -15.77 -28.54 5.80
C GLN A 276 -14.93 -28.99 7.00
N GLU A 277 -13.92 -29.83 6.76
CA GLU A 277 -12.93 -30.20 7.78
C GLU A 277 -11.70 -29.29 7.67
N TYR A 278 -11.33 -28.65 8.77
CA TYR A 278 -10.14 -27.79 8.87
C TYR A 278 -9.11 -28.45 9.76
N THR A 279 -7.83 -28.30 9.41
CA THR A 279 -6.70 -28.81 10.21
C THR A 279 -5.82 -27.65 10.69
N PHE A 280 -5.42 -27.70 11.97
CA PHE A 280 -4.62 -26.71 12.68
C PHE A 280 -3.41 -27.38 13.36
N ASP A 281 -2.19 -26.90 13.05
CA ASP A 281 -0.93 -27.45 13.57
C ASP A 281 -0.44 -26.73 14.83
N PHE A 282 -0.64 -27.35 15.99
CA PHE A 282 -0.17 -26.87 17.30
C PHE A 282 1.14 -27.55 17.74
N SER A 283 1.91 -28.16 16.83
CA SER A 283 3.16 -28.86 17.17
C SER A 283 4.23 -27.98 17.83
N SER A 284 4.20 -26.67 17.64
CA SER A 284 5.06 -25.73 18.37
C SER A 284 4.77 -25.68 19.88
N LEU A 285 3.58 -26.13 20.29
CA LEU A 285 3.19 -26.30 21.69
C LEU A 285 3.46 -27.71 22.23
N ALA A 286 4.13 -28.60 21.49
CA ALA A 286 4.33 -30.00 21.89
C ALA A 286 5.08 -30.19 23.23
N ALA A 287 5.91 -29.23 23.64
CA ALA A 287 6.61 -29.24 24.92
C ALA A 287 5.79 -28.62 26.08
N ASN A 288 4.60 -28.07 25.79
CA ASN A 288 3.81 -27.32 26.74
C ASN A 288 2.88 -28.26 27.54
N THR A 289 3.01 -28.25 28.87
CA THR A 289 2.21 -29.09 29.76
C THR A 289 1.10 -28.32 30.47
N GLY A 290 0.81 -27.08 30.05
CA GLY A 290 -0.11 -26.16 30.73
C GLY A 290 -1.31 -25.69 29.91
N ILE A 291 -1.48 -26.15 28.67
CA ILE A 291 -2.60 -25.82 27.78
C ILE A 291 -3.84 -26.59 28.19
N SER A 292 -4.98 -25.93 28.42
CA SER A 292 -6.21 -26.59 28.90
C SER A 292 -7.51 -26.06 28.31
N LYS A 293 -7.45 -25.13 27.36
CA LYS A 293 -8.64 -24.50 26.76
C LYS A 293 -8.59 -24.53 25.24
N ILE A 294 -9.77 -24.66 24.64
CA ILE A 294 -10.02 -24.53 23.21
C ILE A 294 -10.90 -23.29 23.02
N LEU A 295 -10.50 -22.39 22.12
CA LEU A 295 -11.27 -21.23 21.71
C LEU A 295 -11.42 -21.25 20.20
N ILE A 296 -12.64 -21.04 19.71
CA ILE A 296 -12.95 -20.92 18.28
C ILE A 296 -13.65 -19.60 18.04
N ALA A 297 -13.12 -18.76 17.16
CA ALA A 297 -13.80 -17.55 16.70
C ALA A 297 -14.16 -17.66 15.22
N PHE A 298 -15.41 -17.32 14.91
CA PHE A 298 -15.92 -17.26 13.55
C PHE A 298 -16.01 -15.81 13.11
N ALA A 299 -15.56 -15.50 11.89
CA ALA A 299 -15.39 -14.13 11.40
C ALA A 299 -14.54 -13.22 12.32
N PRO A 300 -13.32 -13.65 12.73
CA PRO A 300 -12.43 -12.84 13.54
C PRO A 300 -12.05 -11.54 12.81
N GLY A 301 -12.10 -10.41 13.52
CA GLY A 301 -11.81 -9.09 12.96
C GLY A 301 -12.96 -8.44 12.18
N VAL A 302 -14.06 -9.14 11.92
CA VAL A 302 -15.18 -8.64 11.11
C VAL A 302 -16.25 -8.01 12.00
N ALA A 303 -16.54 -6.72 11.79
CA ALA A 303 -17.60 -6.01 12.52
C ALA A 303 -18.99 -6.34 11.95
N GLY A 304 -20.02 -6.37 12.81
CA GLY A 304 -21.41 -6.45 12.38
C GLY A 304 -21.95 -7.84 12.02
N SER A 305 -21.14 -8.91 12.08
CA SER A 305 -21.65 -10.28 11.87
C SER A 305 -22.59 -10.70 13.00
N ALA A 306 -23.79 -11.14 12.64
CA ALA A 306 -24.80 -11.71 13.55
C ALA A 306 -25.13 -13.17 13.17
N ASP A 307 -24.24 -13.80 12.39
CA ASP A 307 -24.45 -15.10 11.81
C ASP A 307 -24.26 -16.24 12.84
N THR A 308 -24.92 -17.37 12.58
CA THR A 308 -24.79 -18.61 13.35
C THR A 308 -23.90 -19.59 12.59
N TYR A 309 -22.83 -20.04 13.22
CA TYR A 309 -21.89 -21.02 12.71
C TYR A 309 -22.10 -22.34 13.44
N LEU A 310 -21.92 -23.46 12.73
CA LEU A 310 -21.95 -24.79 13.33
C LEU A 310 -20.57 -25.40 13.29
N PHE A 311 -20.23 -26.17 14.31
CA PHE A 311 -18.97 -26.86 14.40
C PHE A 311 -19.14 -28.21 15.08
N ASP A 312 -18.26 -29.14 14.74
CA ASP A 312 -18.38 -30.53 15.14
C ASP A 312 -17.03 -31.26 15.02
N ASP A 313 -16.93 -32.46 15.59
CA ASP A 313 -15.79 -33.38 15.46
C ASP A 313 -14.43 -32.70 15.74
N ILE A 314 -14.28 -32.10 16.93
CA ILE A 314 -13.00 -31.55 17.37
C ILE A 314 -12.10 -32.70 17.82
N GLN A 315 -11.09 -33.00 17.02
CA GLN A 315 -10.23 -34.18 17.20
C GLN A 315 -8.76 -33.80 17.02
N ALA A 316 -7.85 -34.33 17.84
CA ALA A 316 -6.42 -34.12 17.71
C ALA A 316 -5.69 -35.39 17.29
N PHE A 317 -4.86 -35.31 16.25
CA PHE A 317 -4.12 -36.43 15.65
C PHE A 317 -2.60 -36.25 15.79
N PRO A 318 -1.80 -37.32 15.66
CA PRO A 318 -0.37 -37.21 15.44
C PRO A 318 -0.04 -36.41 14.18
N LYS A 319 1.21 -35.96 14.15
CA LYS A 319 1.81 -35.17 13.07
C LYS A 319 1.46 -35.72 11.67
N GLY A 320 0.61 -35.01 10.92
CA GLY A 320 0.23 -35.31 9.53
C GLY A 320 1.21 -34.73 8.47
N PRO A 321 0.98 -35.01 7.17
CA PRO A 321 1.88 -34.61 6.07
C PRO A 321 2.09 -33.09 5.94
N CYS A 322 1.14 -32.27 6.36
CA CYS A 322 1.29 -30.81 6.35
C CYS A 322 2.05 -30.24 7.56
N SER A 323 2.56 -31.08 8.45
CA SER A 323 3.14 -30.57 9.68
C SER A 323 4.58 -30.09 9.52
N GLY A 324 4.80 -28.83 9.94
CA GLY A 324 6.04 -28.11 9.70
C GLY A 324 6.20 -27.59 8.27
N ALA A 325 5.15 -27.67 7.44
CA ALA A 325 5.11 -26.93 6.19
C ALA A 325 5.23 -25.44 6.53
N ALA A 326 6.24 -24.78 5.97
CA ALA A 326 6.42 -23.35 6.15
C ALA A 326 5.24 -22.64 5.47
N THR A 327 4.63 -21.67 6.15
CA THR A 327 3.64 -20.80 5.52
C THR A 327 4.34 -19.95 4.47
N ILE A 328 3.92 -20.09 3.23
CA ILE A 328 4.45 -19.31 2.11
C ILE A 328 3.48 -18.15 1.86
N ALA A 329 3.86 -16.93 2.29
CA ALA A 329 3.01 -15.75 2.17
C ALA A 329 2.66 -15.39 0.71
N THR A 330 3.55 -15.74 -0.23
CA THR A 330 3.33 -15.54 -1.67
C THR A 330 2.41 -16.58 -2.29
N MET A 331 2.21 -17.73 -1.65
CA MET A 331 1.35 -18.79 -2.14
C MET A 331 -0.10 -18.43 -1.84
N VAL A 332 -0.91 -18.30 -2.89
CA VAL A 332 -2.35 -18.07 -2.80
C VAL A 332 -3.06 -19.38 -2.46
N ASP A 333 -2.83 -20.44 -3.24
CA ASP A 333 -3.37 -21.78 -2.96
C ASP A 333 -2.52 -22.84 -3.68
N ASP A 334 -1.95 -23.78 -2.93
CA ASP A 334 -1.30 -25.00 -3.45
C ASP A 334 -2.20 -26.24 -3.30
N PHE A 335 -3.45 -26.05 -2.86
CA PHE A 335 -4.45 -27.10 -2.59
C PHE A 335 -4.02 -28.22 -1.62
N ASP A 336 -2.83 -28.10 -1.03
CA ASP A 336 -2.25 -28.99 -0.04
C ASP A 336 -2.19 -28.26 1.30
N CYS A 337 -1.05 -27.66 1.65
CA CYS A 337 -0.78 -27.14 2.99
C CYS A 337 -0.85 -25.61 3.07
N ASN A 338 -0.60 -24.90 1.97
CA ASN A 338 -0.67 -23.43 1.87
C ASN A 338 -1.94 -23.02 1.13
N ARG A 339 -3.03 -22.88 1.89
CA ARG A 339 -4.35 -22.48 1.38
C ARG A 339 -4.74 -21.11 1.91
N ASN A 340 -4.23 -20.05 1.28
CA ASN A 340 -4.39 -18.66 1.72
C ASN A 340 -5.50 -17.91 0.95
N ALA A 341 -6.15 -18.55 -0.03
CA ALA A 341 -7.24 -17.98 -0.82
C ALA A 341 -8.59 -18.02 -0.09
N THR A 342 -9.42 -16.98 -0.30
CA THR A 342 -10.87 -17.02 -0.01
C THR A 342 -11.62 -16.93 -1.34
N TYR A 343 -12.53 -17.85 -1.64
CA TYR A 343 -13.23 -17.90 -2.93
C TYR A 343 -14.65 -17.33 -2.81
N LEU A 344 -15.11 -16.59 -3.82
CA LEU A 344 -16.36 -15.83 -3.76
C LEU A 344 -17.38 -16.22 -4.84
N ASN A 345 -16.94 -16.46 -6.07
CA ASN A 345 -17.78 -16.91 -7.20
C ASN A 345 -17.08 -18.04 -7.97
N GLY A 346 -17.84 -18.97 -8.53
CA GLY A 346 -17.32 -20.19 -9.17
C GLY A 346 -16.91 -21.30 -8.21
N TRP A 347 -17.17 -21.16 -6.90
CA TRP A 347 -16.83 -22.20 -5.92
C TRP A 347 -17.69 -23.46 -6.05
N ASP A 348 -18.97 -23.37 -6.42
CA ASP A 348 -19.81 -24.54 -6.71
C ASP A 348 -19.24 -25.41 -7.86
N SER A 349 -18.24 -24.86 -8.56
CA SER A 349 -17.51 -25.50 -9.63
C SER A 349 -16.08 -25.91 -9.25
N LEU A 350 -15.55 -25.51 -8.08
CA LEU A 350 -14.20 -25.86 -7.64
C LEU A 350 -14.21 -26.94 -6.54
N HIS A 351 -13.53 -28.06 -6.78
CA HIS A 351 -13.39 -29.15 -5.83
C HIS A 351 -11.91 -29.45 -5.56
N VAL A 352 -11.51 -29.62 -4.31
CA VAL A 352 -10.16 -30.11 -3.99
C VAL A 352 -10.18 -31.63 -4.01
N ILE A 353 -9.33 -32.23 -4.85
CA ILE A 353 -9.24 -33.68 -5.01
C ILE A 353 -7.78 -34.14 -5.00
N ALA A 354 -7.56 -35.44 -4.76
CA ALA A 354 -6.25 -36.05 -4.97
C ALA A 354 -5.80 -35.85 -6.43
N ASN A 355 -4.54 -35.46 -6.64
CA ASN A 355 -3.99 -35.13 -7.94
C ASN A 355 -4.12 -36.33 -8.91
N PRO A 356 -4.99 -36.26 -9.94
CA PRO A 356 -5.20 -37.38 -10.85
C PRO A 356 -4.04 -37.56 -11.85
N TYR A 357 -3.14 -36.56 -11.98
CA TYR A 357 -2.08 -36.50 -12.98
C TYR A 357 -0.72 -36.13 -12.36
N VAL A 358 -0.24 -36.93 -11.41
CA VAL A 358 1.08 -36.73 -10.77
C VAL A 358 2.21 -36.92 -11.77
N THR A 359 3.04 -35.89 -11.95
CA THR A 359 4.19 -35.86 -12.87
C THR A 359 5.38 -35.13 -12.23
N ALA A 360 6.53 -35.07 -12.92
CA ALA A 360 7.65 -34.25 -12.46
C ALA A 360 7.38 -32.74 -12.55
N ALA A 361 6.45 -32.31 -13.40
CA ALA A 361 6.05 -30.90 -13.53
C ALA A 361 5.08 -30.46 -12.41
N ASN A 362 4.25 -31.40 -11.95
CA ASN A 362 3.41 -31.22 -10.78
C ASN A 362 3.33 -32.53 -9.98
N ASN A 363 3.99 -32.56 -8.83
CA ASN A 363 4.06 -33.71 -7.92
C ASN A 363 3.28 -33.49 -6.62
N SER A 364 2.37 -32.51 -6.58
CA SER A 364 1.47 -32.25 -5.46
C SER A 364 0.58 -33.45 -5.14
N HIS A 365 0.13 -33.52 -3.89
CA HIS A 365 -0.78 -34.57 -3.45
C HIS A 365 -2.23 -34.26 -3.84
N ASN A 366 -2.64 -33.00 -3.74
CA ASN A 366 -3.97 -32.53 -4.09
C ASN A 366 -3.91 -31.38 -5.10
N VAL A 367 -5.02 -31.17 -5.81
CA VAL A 367 -5.19 -30.09 -6.79
C VAL A 367 -6.62 -29.55 -6.75
N GLY A 368 -6.81 -28.33 -7.24
CA GLY A 368 -8.13 -27.79 -7.51
C GLY A 368 -8.68 -28.31 -8.83
N GLN A 369 -9.87 -28.90 -8.82
CA GLN A 369 -10.64 -29.31 -9.99
C GLN A 369 -11.76 -28.29 -10.24
N PHE A 370 -11.65 -27.50 -11.31
CA PHE A 370 -12.68 -26.54 -11.74
C PHE A 370 -13.55 -27.15 -12.84
N ILE A 371 -14.86 -27.24 -12.60
CA ILE A 371 -15.90 -27.78 -13.49
C ILE A 371 -16.64 -26.63 -14.15
N ASP A 372 -16.41 -26.42 -15.43
CA ASP A 372 -17.03 -25.31 -16.15
C ASP A 372 -18.51 -25.62 -16.48
N GLN A 373 -19.42 -24.76 -16.04
CA GLN A 373 -20.86 -25.04 -16.06
C GLN A 373 -21.47 -24.74 -17.42
N VAL A 374 -22.30 -25.67 -17.93
CA VAL A 374 -22.98 -25.50 -19.22
C VAL A 374 -23.88 -24.28 -19.21
N GLY A 375 -23.72 -23.40 -20.19
CA GLY A 375 -24.48 -22.15 -20.34
C GLY A 375 -23.83 -20.92 -19.71
N GLU A 376 -22.64 -21.06 -19.12
CA GLU A 376 -21.86 -19.97 -18.52
C GLU A 376 -20.56 -19.73 -19.30
N PRO A 377 -20.59 -19.10 -20.50
CA PRO A 377 -19.37 -18.83 -21.29
C PRO A 377 -18.37 -17.88 -20.61
N TRP A 378 -18.74 -17.33 -19.46
CA TRP A 378 -17.93 -16.48 -18.59
C TRP A 378 -17.91 -17.01 -17.15
N GLY A 379 -18.06 -18.33 -16.97
CA GLY A 379 -17.88 -19.00 -15.69
C GLY A 379 -16.51 -18.67 -15.12
N ALA A 380 -16.49 -18.05 -13.94
CA ALA A 380 -15.28 -17.46 -13.37
C ALA A 380 -14.98 -18.07 -12.00
N LEU A 381 -13.71 -18.38 -11.76
CA LEU A 381 -13.19 -18.65 -10.42
C LEU A 381 -12.68 -17.34 -9.82
N VAL A 382 -13.35 -16.85 -8.77
CA VAL A 382 -13.01 -15.57 -8.12
C VAL A 382 -12.43 -15.83 -6.73
N ILE A 383 -11.22 -15.32 -6.49
CA ILE A 383 -10.55 -15.25 -5.20
C ILE A 383 -10.68 -13.81 -4.68
N ASP A 384 -11.16 -13.64 -3.45
CA ASP A 384 -11.24 -12.38 -2.73
C ASP A 384 -10.27 -12.38 -1.54
N PHE A 385 -9.53 -11.30 -1.36
CA PHE A 385 -8.59 -11.13 -0.26
C PHE A 385 -9.16 -10.25 0.86
N GLU A 386 -10.35 -9.67 0.67
CA GLU A 386 -11.04 -8.67 1.52
C GLU A 386 -10.28 -7.32 1.63
N ASN A 387 -8.96 -7.39 1.73
CA ASN A 387 -7.99 -6.29 1.74
C ASN A 387 -7.34 -6.10 0.37
N ALA A 388 -6.70 -4.93 0.19
CA ALA A 388 -5.92 -4.61 -1.00
C ALA A 388 -4.74 -5.57 -1.18
N LEU A 389 -4.50 -6.03 -2.40
CA LEU A 389 -3.31 -6.78 -2.79
C LEU A 389 -2.10 -5.85 -2.85
N ASP A 390 -1.02 -6.20 -2.15
CA ASP A 390 0.28 -5.52 -2.29
C ASP A 390 1.04 -6.08 -3.51
N LEU A 391 1.04 -5.30 -4.59
CA LEU A 391 1.74 -5.61 -5.84
C LEU A 391 3.02 -4.78 -6.01
N SER A 392 3.55 -4.17 -4.94
CA SER A 392 4.78 -3.37 -5.03
C SER A 392 6.02 -4.21 -5.32
N VAL A 393 6.04 -5.46 -4.86
CA VAL A 393 7.17 -6.40 -5.01
C VAL A 393 6.78 -7.64 -5.80
N ASN A 394 5.70 -8.34 -5.40
CA ASN A 394 5.28 -9.60 -6.01
C ASN A 394 4.11 -9.36 -6.97
N ASN A 395 4.42 -8.87 -8.16
CA ASN A 395 3.45 -8.41 -9.15
C ASN A 395 3.23 -9.36 -10.33
N ASN A 396 3.85 -10.54 -10.33
CA ASN A 396 3.60 -11.58 -11.32
C ASN A 396 2.78 -12.72 -10.71
N LEU A 397 1.59 -12.98 -11.24
CA LEU A 397 0.78 -14.12 -10.83
C LEU A 397 1.16 -15.35 -11.64
N ARG A 398 1.48 -16.43 -10.94
CA ARG A 398 1.85 -17.73 -11.48
C ARG A 398 0.81 -18.77 -11.07
N VAL A 399 0.46 -19.67 -11.99
CA VAL A 399 -0.44 -20.81 -11.73
C VAL A 399 -0.05 -22.00 -12.61
N LYS A 400 -0.14 -23.21 -12.08
CA LYS A 400 -0.09 -24.43 -12.88
C LYS A 400 -1.50 -24.81 -13.31
N VAL A 401 -1.67 -25.10 -14.59
CA VAL A 401 -2.95 -25.52 -15.17
C VAL A 401 -2.74 -26.77 -15.99
N TRP A 402 -3.60 -27.77 -15.80
CA TRP A 402 -3.77 -28.91 -16.67
C TRP A 402 -5.13 -28.77 -17.37
N SER A 403 -5.14 -28.92 -18.70
CA SER A 403 -6.38 -28.90 -19.48
C SER A 403 -6.33 -29.90 -20.64
N ALA A 404 -7.46 -30.55 -20.91
CA ALA A 404 -7.65 -31.37 -22.10
C ALA A 404 -8.10 -30.57 -23.33
N LYS A 405 -8.38 -29.26 -23.18
CA LYS A 405 -9.00 -28.41 -24.19
C LYS A 405 -8.18 -27.15 -24.44
N ALA A 406 -8.01 -26.80 -25.72
CA ALA A 406 -7.38 -25.53 -26.09
C ALA A 406 -8.38 -24.39 -25.95
N GLY A 407 -7.91 -23.21 -25.55
CA GLY A 407 -8.79 -22.06 -25.29
C GLY A 407 -8.05 -20.86 -24.73
N THR A 408 -8.81 -19.85 -24.33
CA THR A 408 -8.28 -18.65 -23.66
C THR A 408 -8.37 -18.82 -22.15
N LEU A 409 -7.23 -18.80 -21.46
CA LEU A 409 -7.16 -18.62 -20.02
C LEU A 409 -7.02 -17.13 -19.73
N LYS A 410 -8.06 -16.51 -19.18
CA LYS A 410 -8.08 -15.08 -18.83
C LYS A 410 -7.85 -14.91 -17.34
N PHE A 411 -6.93 -14.02 -17.02
CA PHE A 411 -6.63 -13.57 -15.67
C PHE A 411 -7.17 -12.14 -15.53
N LYS A 412 -7.80 -11.85 -14.41
CA LYS A 412 -8.34 -10.51 -14.13
C LYS A 412 -8.04 -10.10 -12.69
N LEU A 413 -7.58 -8.87 -12.51
CA LEU A 413 -7.58 -8.19 -11.22
C LEU A 413 -8.77 -7.25 -11.14
N GLU A 414 -9.45 -7.27 -10.00
CA GLU A 414 -10.60 -6.39 -9.75
C GLU A 414 -10.86 -6.17 -8.25
N GLY A 415 -11.89 -5.38 -7.94
CA GLY A 415 -12.22 -4.99 -6.56
C GLY A 415 -11.39 -3.80 -6.06
N GLY A 416 -11.85 -3.19 -4.97
CA GLY A 416 -11.29 -1.93 -4.45
C GLY A 416 -11.61 -0.72 -5.34
N ALA A 417 -10.80 0.34 -5.28
CA ALA A 417 -11.01 1.59 -6.01
C ALA A 417 -10.44 1.57 -7.44
N SER A 418 -9.58 0.61 -7.77
CA SER A 418 -8.94 0.50 -9.08
C SER A 418 -9.87 -0.16 -10.11
N GLY A 419 -9.85 0.35 -11.35
CA GLY A 419 -10.57 -0.26 -12.46
C GLY A 419 -9.96 -1.61 -12.84
N GLY A 420 -10.78 -2.61 -13.14
CA GLY A 420 -10.31 -3.97 -13.39
C GLY A 420 -9.37 -4.09 -14.60
N VAL A 421 -8.40 -5.00 -14.52
CA VAL A 421 -7.38 -5.24 -15.55
C VAL A 421 -7.38 -6.71 -15.95
N GLU A 422 -7.32 -6.98 -17.25
CA GLU A 422 -7.41 -8.33 -17.82
C GLU A 422 -6.17 -8.68 -18.66
N ILE A 423 -5.66 -9.90 -18.50
CA ILE A 423 -4.55 -10.46 -19.28
C ILE A 423 -4.92 -11.86 -19.77
N ASP A 424 -4.74 -12.09 -21.07
CA ASP A 424 -5.05 -13.37 -21.72
C ASP A 424 -3.81 -14.22 -21.99
N LYS A 425 -3.95 -15.53 -21.77
CA LYS A 425 -3.03 -16.56 -22.21
C LYS A 425 -3.76 -17.58 -23.07
N THR A 426 -3.10 -18.08 -24.10
CA THR A 426 -3.64 -19.15 -24.94
C THR A 426 -3.16 -20.50 -24.42
N VAL A 427 -4.08 -21.41 -24.16
CA VAL A 427 -3.81 -22.81 -23.81
C VAL A 427 -3.71 -23.62 -25.10
N VAL A 428 -2.53 -24.16 -25.39
CA VAL A 428 -2.26 -24.97 -26.59
C VAL A 428 -1.65 -26.34 -26.29
N ASP A 429 -0.92 -26.45 -25.18
CA ASP A 429 -0.33 -27.70 -24.70
C ASP A 429 -1.37 -28.43 -23.85
N LEU A 430 -1.83 -29.60 -24.33
CA LEU A 430 -3.00 -30.30 -23.79
C LEU A 430 -2.60 -31.60 -23.11
N ASN A 431 -3.35 -31.96 -22.07
CA ASN A 431 -3.17 -33.17 -21.26
C ASN A 431 -1.81 -33.22 -20.53
N GLU A 432 -1.22 -32.05 -20.26
CA GLU A 432 -0.02 -31.90 -19.45
C GLU A 432 -0.13 -30.67 -18.54
N TRP A 433 0.68 -30.64 -17.47
CA TRP A 433 0.74 -29.51 -16.56
C TRP A 433 1.60 -28.40 -17.17
N VAL A 434 1.02 -27.21 -17.31
CA VAL A 434 1.69 -26.02 -17.85
C VAL A 434 1.69 -24.92 -16.79
N THR A 435 2.83 -24.27 -16.59
CA THR A 435 2.92 -23.08 -15.73
C THR A 435 2.64 -21.83 -16.55
N TYR A 436 1.61 -21.08 -16.18
CA TYR A 436 1.30 -19.77 -16.75
C TYR A 436 1.75 -18.68 -15.79
N THR A 437 2.35 -17.63 -16.35
CA THR A 437 2.74 -16.42 -15.59
C THR A 437 2.22 -15.19 -16.31
N VAL A 438 1.53 -14.32 -15.58
CA VAL A 438 1.03 -13.02 -16.04
C VAL A 438 1.66 -11.89 -15.24
N ASP A 439 1.99 -10.81 -15.93
CA ASP A 439 2.69 -9.65 -15.36
C ASP A 439 1.69 -8.53 -15.08
N PHE A 440 1.48 -8.23 -13.80
CA PHE A 440 0.65 -7.14 -13.32
C PHE A 440 1.50 -5.97 -12.77
N SER A 441 2.76 -5.82 -13.17
CA SER A 441 3.66 -4.75 -12.69
C SER A 441 3.09 -3.34 -12.89
N ALA A 442 2.31 -3.13 -13.96
CA ALA A 442 1.61 -1.86 -14.20
C ALA A 442 0.53 -1.53 -13.16
N GLN A 443 0.20 -2.49 -12.28
CA GLN A 443 -0.77 -2.39 -11.21
C GLN A 443 -0.11 -2.31 -9.82
N SER A 444 1.20 -2.05 -9.74
CA SER A 444 1.94 -2.01 -8.47
C SER A 444 1.42 -1.00 -7.44
N ALA A 445 0.79 0.09 -7.90
CA ALA A 445 0.15 1.10 -7.07
C ALA A 445 -1.39 1.01 -7.04
N ALA A 446 -1.96 -0.06 -7.59
CA ALA A 446 -3.40 -0.27 -7.66
C ALA A 446 -3.93 -1.00 -6.42
N ASN A 447 -5.17 -0.72 -6.03
CA ASN A 447 -5.84 -1.28 -4.87
C ASN A 447 -6.85 -2.34 -5.34
N HIS A 448 -6.36 -3.40 -5.98
CA HIS A 448 -7.19 -4.56 -6.34
C HIS A 448 -7.39 -5.46 -5.14
N LYS A 449 -8.55 -6.08 -5.01
CA LYS A 449 -8.87 -7.00 -3.88
C LYS A 449 -9.12 -8.44 -4.32
N LYS A 450 -9.20 -8.68 -5.63
CA LYS A 450 -9.66 -9.94 -6.20
C LYS A 450 -8.80 -10.40 -7.36
N ILE A 451 -8.65 -11.71 -7.47
CA ILE A 451 -8.12 -12.40 -8.65
C ILE A 451 -9.25 -13.21 -9.25
N THR A 452 -9.46 -13.08 -10.55
CA THR A 452 -10.49 -13.82 -11.27
C THR A 452 -9.88 -14.59 -12.44
N PHE A 453 -10.14 -15.89 -12.51
CA PHE A 453 -9.76 -16.75 -13.62
C PHE A 453 -10.98 -17.13 -14.44
N PHE A 454 -10.87 -17.05 -15.77
CA PHE A 454 -11.85 -17.63 -16.68
C PHE A 454 -11.14 -18.68 -17.54
N PHE A 455 -11.64 -19.91 -17.48
CA PHE A 455 -11.13 -21.01 -18.29
C PHE A 455 -11.92 -21.05 -19.61
N ASN A 456 -11.20 -21.12 -20.73
CA ASN A 456 -11.78 -21.09 -22.08
C ASN A 456 -12.74 -19.90 -22.30
N ALA A 457 -12.31 -18.71 -21.86
CA ALA A 457 -13.13 -17.52 -21.74
C ALA A 457 -13.88 -17.13 -23.04
N GLY A 458 -15.18 -16.88 -22.92
CA GLY A 458 -16.06 -16.45 -24.01
C GLY A 458 -16.55 -17.59 -24.91
N VAL A 459 -16.31 -18.85 -24.54
CA VAL A 459 -16.76 -20.04 -25.28
C VAL A 459 -17.76 -20.81 -24.42
N GLU A 460 -18.86 -21.25 -25.03
CA GLU A 460 -19.87 -22.07 -24.35
C GLU A 460 -19.28 -23.40 -23.84
N PRO A 461 -19.36 -23.68 -22.52
CA PRO A 461 -18.84 -24.91 -21.95
C PRO A 461 -19.67 -26.14 -22.34
N GLU A 462 -18.99 -27.26 -22.58
CA GLU A 462 -19.63 -28.55 -22.80
C GLU A 462 -19.72 -29.34 -21.48
N ALA A 463 -20.73 -30.21 -21.35
CA ALA A 463 -20.89 -31.02 -20.15
C ALA A 463 -19.63 -31.89 -19.91
N GLY A 464 -18.95 -31.66 -18.79
CA GLY A 464 -17.72 -32.36 -18.43
C GLY A 464 -16.43 -31.62 -18.79
N ASP A 465 -16.50 -30.36 -19.23
CA ASP A 465 -15.33 -29.49 -19.33
C ASP A 465 -14.75 -29.24 -17.93
N VAL A 466 -13.54 -29.76 -17.70
CA VAL A 466 -12.84 -29.73 -16.41
C VAL A 466 -11.40 -29.23 -16.61
N TYR A 467 -10.97 -28.36 -15.72
CA TYR A 467 -9.62 -27.82 -15.65
C TYR A 467 -9.04 -28.13 -14.26
N TYR A 468 -7.78 -28.53 -14.20
CA TYR A 468 -7.11 -28.70 -12.91
C TYR A 468 -6.10 -27.58 -12.71
N ILE A 469 -6.09 -27.01 -11.51
CA ILE A 469 -5.25 -25.89 -11.12
C ILE A 469 -4.46 -26.23 -9.86
N ASP A 470 -3.26 -25.68 -9.79
CA ASP A 470 -2.36 -25.88 -8.68
C ASP A 470 -1.29 -24.76 -8.59
N ASP A 471 -0.60 -24.68 -7.46
CA ASP A 471 0.50 -23.73 -7.19
C ASP A 471 0.18 -22.29 -7.66
N ILE A 472 -0.93 -21.73 -7.16
CA ILE A 472 -1.29 -20.33 -7.41
C ILE A 472 -0.40 -19.45 -6.54
N GLU A 473 0.48 -18.64 -7.12
CA GLU A 473 1.51 -17.91 -6.38
C GLU A 473 1.79 -16.53 -6.98
N TRP A 474 2.03 -15.55 -6.11
CA TRP A 474 2.61 -14.25 -6.47
C TRP A 474 4.13 -14.30 -6.43
N ILE A 475 4.79 -14.00 -7.54
CA ILE A 475 6.25 -13.92 -7.62
C ILE A 475 6.68 -12.52 -8.05
N PRO A 476 7.91 -12.09 -7.73
CA PRO A 476 8.44 -10.85 -8.30
C PRO A 476 8.61 -11.00 -9.82
N ALA A 477 8.53 -9.87 -10.54
CA ALA A 477 8.84 -9.85 -11.96
C ALA A 477 10.25 -10.43 -12.21
N PRO A 478 10.43 -11.31 -13.22
CA PRO A 478 11.75 -11.80 -13.60
C PRO A 478 12.68 -10.62 -13.91
N ALA A 479 13.88 -10.63 -13.32
CA ALA A 479 14.90 -9.66 -13.68
C ALA A 479 15.25 -9.83 -15.17
N LEU A 480 15.33 -8.70 -15.90
CA LEU A 480 15.83 -8.72 -17.26
C LEU A 480 17.29 -9.20 -17.25
N PRO A 481 17.75 -9.89 -18.32
CA PRO A 481 19.17 -10.21 -18.47
C PRO A 481 20.00 -8.93 -18.34
N ALA A 482 21.15 -9.03 -17.68
CA ALA A 482 22.07 -7.91 -17.57
C ALA A 482 22.46 -7.42 -18.98
N LEU A 483 22.39 -6.11 -19.18
CA LEU A 483 22.97 -5.47 -20.36
C LEU A 483 24.48 -5.69 -20.37
N GLU A 484 25.12 -5.71 -19.19
CA GLU A 484 26.55 -6.01 -19.01
C GLU A 484 26.83 -6.65 -17.64
N ASP A 485 27.57 -7.76 -17.65
CA ASP A 485 27.97 -8.53 -16.45
C ASP A 485 29.45 -8.98 -16.48
N PHE A 486 30.21 -8.70 -17.54
CA PHE A 486 31.64 -9.00 -17.71
C PHE A 486 32.12 -10.46 -17.49
N GLU A 487 31.24 -11.42 -17.18
CA GLU A 487 31.59 -12.80 -16.84
C GLU A 487 32.02 -13.62 -18.08
N VAL A 488 31.58 -13.24 -19.28
CA VAL A 488 31.78 -14.00 -20.53
C VAL A 488 33.00 -13.55 -21.34
N GLY A 489 34.13 -13.27 -20.70
CA GLY A 489 35.45 -13.11 -21.34
C GLY A 489 35.68 -11.87 -22.23
N GLN A 490 34.62 -11.23 -22.72
CA GLN A 490 34.53 -9.86 -23.25
C GLN A 490 33.09 -9.42 -23.02
N GLY A 491 32.87 -8.31 -22.31
CA GLY A 491 31.54 -7.86 -21.87
C GLY A 491 30.48 -7.81 -22.98
N ASN A 492 29.22 -7.86 -22.58
CA ASN A 492 28.05 -7.90 -23.48
C ASN A 492 27.90 -6.61 -24.29
N LEU A 493 28.42 -5.48 -23.80
CA LEU A 493 28.43 -4.20 -24.52
C LEU A 493 29.84 -3.80 -24.95
N PHE A 494 29.90 -2.99 -26.02
CA PHE A 494 31.12 -2.25 -26.32
C PHE A 494 31.33 -1.14 -25.31
N TRP A 495 32.56 -0.97 -24.84
CA TRP A 495 32.96 0.11 -23.92
C TRP A 495 34.29 0.74 -24.34
N GLY A 496 34.40 2.06 -24.23
CA GLY A 496 35.64 2.78 -24.49
C GLY A 496 35.57 4.26 -24.13
N PRO A 497 36.70 4.98 -24.13
CA PRO A 497 36.67 6.43 -23.94
C PRO A 497 35.90 7.11 -25.07
N LEU A 498 35.10 8.12 -24.75
CA LEU A 498 34.36 8.89 -25.73
C LEU A 498 35.28 9.41 -26.86
N ASN A 499 34.83 9.28 -28.10
CA ASN A 499 35.59 9.63 -29.32
C ASN A 499 36.99 8.98 -29.40
N ASN A 500 37.18 7.85 -28.72
CA ASN A 500 38.44 7.12 -28.64
C ASN A 500 39.62 7.98 -28.12
N ASN A 501 39.34 8.99 -27.29
CA ASN A 501 40.35 9.91 -26.76
C ASN A 501 40.66 9.60 -25.29
N ALA A 502 41.65 8.74 -25.08
CA ALA A 502 41.99 8.26 -23.75
C ALA A 502 42.65 9.29 -22.82
N VAL A 503 43.22 10.37 -23.38
CA VAL A 503 43.83 11.44 -22.56
C VAL A 503 42.74 12.27 -21.88
N VAL A 504 41.70 12.61 -22.64
CA VAL A 504 40.59 13.45 -22.18
C VAL A 504 39.58 12.64 -21.38
N HIS A 505 39.21 11.45 -21.87
CA HIS A 505 38.13 10.65 -21.31
C HIS A 505 38.59 9.37 -20.60
N GLY A 506 39.90 9.15 -20.43
CA GLY A 506 40.42 8.04 -19.64
C GLY A 506 40.54 6.70 -20.39
N SER A 507 40.70 5.61 -19.66
CA SER A 507 40.88 4.28 -20.24
C SER A 507 39.97 3.25 -19.59
N PHE A 508 39.50 2.28 -20.38
CA PHE A 508 38.63 1.21 -19.92
C PHE A 508 39.27 -0.17 -20.12
N SER A 509 38.99 -1.10 -19.21
CA SER A 509 39.33 -2.52 -19.30
C SER A 509 38.21 -3.37 -18.71
N GLY A 510 37.53 -4.14 -19.56
CA GLY A 510 36.48 -5.09 -19.13
C GLY A 510 37.05 -6.45 -18.74
N GLY A 511 36.32 -7.19 -17.91
CA GLY A 511 36.69 -8.56 -17.52
C GLY A 511 37.92 -8.64 -16.59
N VAL A 512 38.20 -7.59 -15.83
CA VAL A 512 39.27 -7.60 -14.82
C VAL A 512 38.81 -8.33 -13.56
N ALA A 513 39.72 -8.80 -12.72
CA ALA A 513 39.32 -9.46 -11.47
C ALA A 513 38.58 -8.48 -10.55
N ASN A 514 37.47 -8.92 -9.96
CA ASN A 514 36.74 -8.14 -8.96
C ASN A 514 37.68 -7.78 -7.79
N PRO A 515 37.84 -6.49 -7.43
CA PRO A 515 38.70 -6.08 -6.32
C PRO A 515 38.21 -6.60 -4.96
N ASN A 516 36.92 -6.94 -4.83
CA ASN A 516 36.33 -7.49 -3.63
C ASN A 516 35.11 -8.38 -3.96
N PRO A 517 35.29 -9.69 -4.20
CA PRO A 517 34.21 -10.60 -4.61
C PRO A 517 33.35 -11.12 -3.44
N VAL A 518 33.21 -10.33 -2.37
CA VAL A 518 32.34 -10.66 -1.23
C VAL A 518 31.45 -9.46 -0.90
N GLY A 519 30.21 -9.72 -0.49
CA GLY A 519 29.25 -8.68 -0.15
C GLY A 519 28.42 -8.23 -1.36
N GLY A 520 28.33 -6.90 -1.59
CA GLY A 520 27.40 -6.28 -2.54
C GLY A 520 27.58 -6.65 -4.01
N ASN A 521 28.74 -7.20 -4.40
CA ASN A 521 28.94 -7.81 -5.71
C ASN A 521 29.82 -9.06 -5.53
N THR A 522 29.34 -10.20 -6.05
CA THR A 522 30.02 -11.51 -5.93
C THR A 522 30.58 -12.03 -7.24
N SER A 523 30.48 -11.23 -8.30
CA SER A 523 31.00 -11.53 -9.64
C SER A 523 32.50 -11.76 -9.60
N ALA A 524 32.99 -12.66 -10.44
CA ALA A 524 34.43 -12.93 -10.51
C ALA A 524 35.15 -11.83 -11.31
N LYS A 525 34.44 -11.24 -12.27
CA LYS A 525 34.94 -10.28 -13.24
C LYS A 525 34.10 -9.02 -13.24
N VAL A 526 34.74 -7.87 -13.48
CA VAL A 526 34.08 -6.56 -13.49
C VAL A 526 34.69 -5.64 -14.55
N GLY A 527 34.03 -4.52 -14.84
CA GLY A 527 34.56 -3.43 -15.63
C GLY A 527 35.47 -2.54 -14.79
N CYS A 528 36.56 -2.02 -15.38
CA CYS A 528 37.48 -1.08 -14.73
C CYS A 528 37.69 0.14 -15.62
N TYR A 529 37.37 1.31 -15.08
CA TYR A 529 37.53 2.60 -15.73
C TYR A 529 38.51 3.47 -14.97
N THR A 530 39.50 4.01 -15.67
CA THR A 530 40.47 4.98 -15.14
C THR A 530 40.16 6.35 -15.74
N LYS A 531 39.85 7.33 -14.89
CA LYS A 531 39.40 8.67 -15.30
C LYS A 531 40.49 9.46 -16.04
N GLY A 532 40.09 10.19 -17.10
CA GLY A 532 40.92 11.11 -17.86
C GLY A 532 41.10 12.48 -17.19
N ASN A 533 41.65 13.46 -17.91
CA ASN A 533 41.94 14.79 -17.36
C ASN A 533 40.79 15.82 -17.47
N SER A 534 39.68 15.46 -18.12
CA SER A 534 38.52 16.33 -18.27
C SER A 534 37.61 16.28 -17.05
N ALA A 535 37.02 17.44 -16.69
CA ALA A 535 35.89 17.52 -15.76
C ALA A 535 34.68 16.72 -16.23
N PHE A 536 34.57 16.48 -17.54
CA PHE A 536 33.54 15.67 -18.20
C PHE A 536 34.17 14.43 -18.86
N SER A 537 35.08 13.75 -18.17
CA SER A 537 35.64 12.48 -18.63
C SER A 537 34.52 11.43 -18.74
N THR A 538 34.33 10.82 -19.92
CA THR A 538 33.14 10.02 -20.24
C THR A 538 33.53 8.64 -20.74
N LEU A 539 33.00 7.61 -20.09
CA LEU A 539 32.99 6.25 -20.60
C LEU A 539 31.80 6.10 -21.55
N PHE A 540 32.05 5.72 -22.80
CA PHE A 540 31.04 5.50 -23.83
C PHE A 540 30.78 4.01 -24.01
N GLY A 541 29.50 3.64 -24.09
CA GLY A 541 29.05 2.30 -24.43
C GLY A 541 27.93 2.29 -25.49
N ILE A 542 27.86 1.22 -26.27
CA ILE A 542 26.85 1.05 -27.33
C ILE A 542 25.74 0.16 -26.81
N LEU A 543 24.49 0.64 -26.90
CA LEU A 543 23.32 -0.14 -26.52
C LEU A 543 22.94 -1.14 -27.63
N PRO A 544 22.30 -2.27 -27.29
CA PRO A 544 21.75 -3.19 -28.27
C PRO A 544 20.73 -2.51 -29.18
N ALA A 545 20.65 -2.95 -30.44
CA ALA A 545 19.65 -2.44 -31.37
C ALA A 545 18.23 -2.70 -30.85
N GLY A 546 17.40 -1.66 -30.80
CA GLY A 546 16.03 -1.75 -30.30
C GLY A 546 15.93 -1.71 -28.77
N PHE A 547 16.94 -1.20 -28.07
CA PHE A 547 16.83 -0.89 -26.64
C PHE A 547 15.65 0.06 -26.39
N LEU A 548 14.76 -0.33 -25.49
CA LEU A 548 13.58 0.44 -25.07
C LEU A 548 13.50 0.43 -23.55
N LEU A 549 13.08 1.55 -22.96
CA LEU A 549 12.82 1.64 -21.53
C LEU A 549 11.55 0.87 -21.15
N GLY A 550 10.45 1.04 -21.88
CA GLY A 550 9.22 0.26 -21.70
C GLY A 550 8.76 0.21 -20.23
N SER A 551 8.41 -0.99 -19.75
CA SER A 551 8.05 -1.25 -18.34
C SER A 551 9.25 -1.27 -17.37
N TYR A 552 10.48 -1.16 -17.88
CA TYR A 552 11.72 -1.23 -17.09
C TYR A 552 12.58 0.04 -17.30
N PRO A 553 12.08 1.20 -16.86
CA PRO A 553 12.69 2.49 -17.14
C PRO A 553 13.96 2.80 -16.34
N GLN A 554 14.27 2.01 -15.31
CA GLN A 554 15.45 2.23 -14.48
C GLN A 554 16.61 1.35 -14.93
N LEU A 555 17.82 1.91 -14.93
CA LEU A 555 19.06 1.18 -15.12
C LEU A 555 19.78 1.06 -13.77
N ASN A 556 20.10 -0.16 -13.36
CA ASN A 556 20.82 -0.46 -12.12
C ASN A 556 22.23 -0.93 -12.44
N MET A 557 23.20 -0.54 -11.62
CA MET A 557 24.61 -0.92 -11.78
C MET A 557 25.30 -0.97 -10.42
N ASP A 558 26.10 -2.02 -10.19
CA ASP A 558 26.99 -2.07 -9.03
C ASP A 558 28.22 -1.23 -9.32
N VAL A 559 28.63 -0.39 -8.37
CA VAL A 559 29.80 0.48 -8.51
C VAL A 559 30.69 0.40 -7.29
N TRP A 560 32.00 0.37 -7.51
CA TRP A 560 33.03 0.58 -6.51
C TRP A 560 33.79 1.86 -6.85
N ALA A 561 33.57 2.90 -6.05
CA ALA A 561 34.21 4.20 -6.24
C ALA A 561 35.43 4.40 -5.31
N PRO A 562 36.47 5.12 -5.75
CA PRO A 562 37.61 5.47 -4.90
C PRO A 562 37.22 6.53 -3.86
N PRO A 563 37.97 6.66 -2.74
CA PRO A 563 37.69 7.65 -1.71
C PRO A 563 37.59 9.09 -2.23
N GLY A 564 36.57 9.82 -1.77
CA GLY A 564 36.35 11.22 -2.14
C GLY A 564 35.69 11.43 -3.52
N SER A 565 35.14 10.40 -4.13
CA SER A 565 34.21 10.54 -5.26
C SER A 565 32.80 10.82 -4.75
N VAL A 566 32.08 11.71 -5.44
CA VAL A 566 30.78 12.22 -4.98
C VAL A 566 29.62 11.70 -5.82
N ASP A 567 29.73 11.79 -7.15
CA ASP A 567 28.59 11.54 -8.05
C ASP A 567 28.92 10.62 -9.22
N ILE A 568 27.88 10.03 -9.81
CA ILE A 568 27.92 9.38 -11.12
C ILE A 568 26.75 9.91 -11.94
N THR A 569 27.02 10.29 -13.20
CA THR A 569 25.97 10.63 -14.17
C THR A 569 25.90 9.54 -15.23
N MET A 570 24.71 8.98 -15.43
CA MET A 570 24.39 8.10 -16.54
C MET A 570 23.59 8.88 -17.59
N VAL A 571 23.97 8.74 -18.85
CA VAL A 571 23.35 9.46 -19.97
C VAL A 571 22.95 8.47 -21.06
N LEU A 572 21.67 8.44 -21.41
CA LEU A 572 21.15 7.73 -22.58
C LEU A 572 21.09 8.68 -23.79
N VAL A 573 21.59 8.21 -24.93
CA VAL A 573 21.73 9.04 -26.14
C VAL A 573 20.68 8.63 -27.17
N SER A 574 19.76 9.54 -27.49
CA SER A 574 18.83 9.43 -28.61
C SER A 574 19.30 10.32 -29.78
N PRO A 575 19.43 9.78 -31.01
CA PRO A 575 19.73 10.58 -32.19
C PRO A 575 18.65 11.62 -32.54
N THR A 576 17.39 11.39 -32.17
CA THR A 576 16.28 12.31 -32.50
C THR A 576 15.84 13.22 -31.35
N GLN A 577 16.07 12.82 -30.10
CA GLN A 577 15.60 13.54 -28.90
C GLN A 577 16.74 14.02 -27.99
N GLY A 578 18.00 13.81 -28.41
CA GLY A 578 19.19 14.22 -27.66
C GLY A 578 19.49 13.33 -26.45
N ASN A 579 20.35 13.85 -25.57
CA ASN A 579 20.76 13.15 -24.35
C ASN A 579 19.68 13.24 -23.27
N LYS A 580 19.53 12.17 -22.49
CA LYS A 580 18.77 12.11 -21.24
C LYS A 580 19.70 11.67 -20.14
N GLU A 581 19.75 12.40 -19.04
CA GLU A 581 20.75 12.20 -18.01
C GLU A 581 20.17 12.11 -16.62
N VAL A 582 20.76 11.24 -15.80
CA VAL A 582 20.40 11.03 -14.40
C VAL A 582 21.69 11.02 -13.60
N THR A 583 21.76 11.87 -12.57
CA THR A 583 22.91 11.92 -11.65
C THR A 583 22.53 11.34 -10.29
N ARG A 584 23.44 10.59 -9.70
CA ARG A 584 23.29 9.95 -8.40
C ARG A 584 24.52 10.17 -7.53
N ASN A 585 24.26 10.48 -6.26
CA ASN A 585 25.30 10.53 -5.24
C ASN A 585 25.80 9.11 -4.94
N ILE A 586 27.09 8.99 -4.72
CA ILE A 586 27.75 7.77 -4.31
C ILE A 586 27.59 7.66 -2.79
N PRO A 587 26.78 6.70 -2.29
CA PRO A 587 26.45 6.66 -0.86
C PRO A 587 27.64 6.25 0.01
N ALA A 588 28.58 5.49 -0.54
CA ALA A 588 29.81 5.08 0.12
C ALA A 588 30.93 4.82 -0.90
N THR A 589 32.18 5.00 -0.46
CA THR A 589 33.38 4.77 -1.28
C THR A 589 34.24 3.69 -0.65
N GLY A 590 34.98 2.93 -1.45
CA GLY A 590 35.77 1.79 -0.97
C GLY A 590 34.95 0.53 -0.66
N GLU A 591 33.71 0.48 -1.11
CA GLU A 591 32.84 -0.70 -1.08
C GLU A 591 31.92 -0.74 -2.32
N TRP A 592 31.29 -1.89 -2.57
CA TRP A 592 30.32 -2.05 -3.65
C TRP A 592 28.98 -1.45 -3.24
N VAL A 593 28.46 -0.56 -4.09
CA VAL A 593 27.15 0.07 -3.94
C VAL A 593 26.30 -0.22 -5.17
N ASN A 594 25.04 -0.61 -4.99
CA ASN A 594 24.09 -0.72 -6.08
C ASN A 594 23.47 0.66 -6.35
N MET A 595 23.52 1.13 -7.59
CA MET A 595 23.04 2.46 -7.97
C MET A 595 21.97 2.35 -9.04
N GLY A 596 20.81 2.97 -8.80
CA GLY A 596 19.68 3.04 -9.72
C GLY A 596 19.54 4.40 -10.40
N PHE A 597 19.42 4.39 -11.73
CA PHE A 597 19.25 5.57 -12.59
C PHE A 597 17.89 5.49 -13.29
N ASP A 598 16.92 6.27 -12.83
CA ASP A 598 15.54 6.22 -13.30
C ASP A 598 15.29 7.15 -14.50
N PHE A 599 14.85 6.57 -15.63
CA PHE A 599 14.48 7.29 -16.86
C PHE A 599 12.97 7.22 -17.14
N SER A 600 12.13 7.08 -16.11
CA SER A 600 10.67 6.95 -16.23
C SER A 600 10.01 8.06 -17.05
N ASP A 601 10.50 9.29 -16.95
CA ASP A 601 10.02 10.45 -17.74
C ASP A 601 10.31 10.34 -19.25
N HIS A 602 11.02 9.29 -19.69
CA HIS A 602 11.54 9.15 -21.04
C HIS A 602 11.14 7.83 -21.71
N VAL A 603 10.21 7.06 -21.13
CA VAL A 603 9.71 5.79 -21.69
C VAL A 603 9.16 5.88 -23.11
N GLY A 604 8.74 7.08 -23.55
CA GLY A 604 8.24 7.34 -24.90
C GLY A 604 9.33 7.42 -25.99
N ILE A 605 10.61 7.46 -25.62
CA ILE A 605 11.73 7.52 -26.57
C ILE A 605 12.10 6.11 -27.01
N THR A 606 12.16 5.88 -28.32
CA THR A 606 12.27 4.54 -28.91
C THR A 606 13.56 4.29 -29.69
N ASP A 607 14.48 5.25 -29.69
CA ASP A 607 15.67 5.26 -30.55
C ASP A 607 16.98 5.49 -29.77
N PHE A 608 17.05 5.09 -28.49
CA PHE A 608 18.31 5.13 -27.75
C PHE A 608 19.37 4.22 -28.40
N VAL A 609 20.59 4.74 -28.59
CA VAL A 609 21.69 4.02 -29.28
C VAL A 609 22.94 3.83 -28.43
N ALA A 610 23.10 4.63 -27.38
CA ALA A 610 24.31 4.59 -26.56
C ALA A 610 24.02 4.98 -25.10
N ILE A 611 24.92 4.53 -24.24
CA ILE A 611 25.01 4.89 -22.82
C ILE A 611 26.36 5.56 -22.58
N ASN A 612 26.35 6.70 -21.92
CA ASN A 612 27.54 7.42 -21.48
C ASN A 612 27.54 7.48 -19.96
N ILE A 613 28.68 7.16 -19.33
CA ILE A 613 28.84 7.21 -17.88
C ILE A 613 29.95 8.19 -17.53
N LEU A 614 29.62 9.19 -16.72
CA LEU A 614 30.57 10.15 -16.18
C LEU A 614 30.76 9.82 -14.70
N PHE A 615 31.96 9.37 -14.36
CA PHE A 615 32.34 9.11 -12.96
C PHE A 615 32.90 10.40 -12.34
N ASP A 616 32.31 10.84 -11.24
CA ASP A 616 32.68 12.03 -10.46
C ASP A 616 32.69 13.32 -11.31
N PRO A 617 31.62 13.65 -12.04
CA PRO A 617 31.58 14.79 -12.97
C PRO A 617 31.95 16.11 -12.28
N GLY A 618 32.56 17.03 -13.03
CA GLY A 618 33.05 18.31 -12.50
C GLY A 618 34.47 18.27 -11.92
N THR A 619 35.05 17.08 -11.69
CA THR A 619 36.42 16.92 -11.15
C THR A 619 37.46 16.60 -12.23
N THR A 620 38.67 17.15 -12.10
CA THR A 620 39.80 16.91 -13.03
C THR A 620 40.81 15.88 -12.48
N ASP A 621 40.35 15.02 -11.56
CA ASP A 621 41.18 14.05 -10.84
C ASP A 621 41.59 12.86 -11.72
N GLN A 622 42.54 13.13 -12.62
CA GLN A 622 43.09 12.15 -13.54
C GLN A 622 43.65 10.93 -12.80
N GLY A 623 43.31 9.73 -13.28
CA GLY A 623 43.85 8.48 -12.76
C GLY A 623 43.04 7.85 -11.63
N LYS A 624 41.94 8.47 -11.15
CA LYS A 624 40.97 7.79 -10.27
C LYS A 624 40.41 6.54 -10.98
N VAL A 625 40.37 5.42 -10.26
CA VAL A 625 39.92 4.12 -10.78
C VAL A 625 38.57 3.77 -10.18
N PHE A 626 37.61 3.46 -11.04
CA PHE A 626 36.26 2.99 -10.71
C PHE A 626 36.08 1.58 -11.23
N TYR A 627 35.37 0.75 -10.48
CA TYR A 627 34.89 -0.53 -10.98
C TYR A 627 33.38 -0.51 -11.06
N PHE A 628 32.81 -1.18 -12.06
CA PHE A 628 31.38 -1.32 -12.19
C PHE A 628 31.01 -2.66 -12.82
N ASP A 629 29.81 -3.12 -12.56
CA ASP A 629 29.33 -4.42 -12.99
C ASP A 629 27.79 -4.52 -12.89
N ASN A 630 27.21 -5.62 -13.38
CA ASN A 630 25.78 -5.95 -13.29
C ASN A 630 24.86 -4.82 -13.78
N LEU A 631 25.19 -4.19 -14.92
CA LEU A 631 24.34 -3.18 -15.54
C LEU A 631 23.09 -3.87 -16.09
N ALA A 632 21.90 -3.57 -15.55
CA ALA A 632 20.64 -4.20 -15.97
C ALA A 632 19.47 -3.20 -15.94
N GLN A 633 18.45 -3.46 -16.76
CA GLN A 633 17.17 -2.76 -16.65
C GLN A 633 16.33 -3.32 -15.50
N GLY A 634 15.61 -2.46 -14.82
CA GLY A 634 14.66 -2.80 -13.77
C GLY A 634 13.45 -1.87 -13.77
N ILE A 635 12.43 -2.23 -13.00
CA ILE A 635 11.33 -1.32 -12.68
C ILE A 635 11.87 -0.12 -11.89
N SER A 636 11.18 1.02 -11.94
CA SER A 636 11.57 2.14 -11.08
C SER A 636 11.36 1.75 -9.61
N THR A 637 12.43 1.84 -8.83
CA THR A 637 12.44 1.68 -7.37
C THR A 637 12.79 3.00 -6.68
N ILE A 638 12.97 4.06 -7.47
CA ILE A 638 13.33 5.38 -6.98
C ILE A 638 12.04 6.08 -6.54
N ASP A 639 12.09 6.72 -5.36
CA ASP A 639 11.02 7.58 -4.90
C ASP A 639 10.79 8.69 -5.96
N PRO A 640 9.59 8.81 -6.55
CA PRO A 640 9.30 9.86 -7.53
C PRO A 640 9.50 11.28 -6.96
N CYS A 641 9.54 11.42 -5.63
CA CYS A 641 9.80 12.66 -4.93
C CYS A 641 11.29 12.86 -4.54
N GLU A 642 12.18 11.93 -4.90
CA GLU A 642 13.61 12.07 -4.66
C GLU A 642 14.16 13.33 -5.36
N GLY A 643 14.79 14.23 -4.60
CA GLY A 643 15.38 15.46 -5.12
C GLY A 643 14.42 16.63 -5.27
N VAL A 644 13.13 16.45 -4.96
CA VAL A 644 12.18 17.56 -4.89
C VAL A 644 12.61 18.52 -3.77
N THR A 645 12.80 19.80 -4.12
CA THR A 645 13.18 20.82 -3.15
C THR A 645 11.94 21.29 -2.39
N PRO A 646 11.92 21.22 -1.04
CA PRO A 646 10.80 21.70 -0.23
C PRO A 646 10.48 23.18 -0.50
N ILE A 647 9.22 23.47 -0.79
CA ILE A 647 8.69 24.83 -0.92
C ILE A 647 8.03 25.19 0.40
N ALA A 648 8.69 26.05 1.18
CA ALA A 648 8.36 26.31 2.58
C ALA A 648 6.91 26.77 2.87
N ASN A 649 6.22 27.36 1.88
CA ASN A 649 4.83 27.81 2.05
C ASN A 649 3.79 26.75 1.62
N ILE A 650 4.20 25.61 1.06
CA ILE A 650 3.31 24.46 0.87
C ILE A 650 3.35 23.61 2.14
N VAL A 651 2.17 23.33 2.70
CA VAL A 651 2.01 22.52 3.91
C VAL A 651 2.01 21.04 3.52
N ASP A 652 1.06 20.66 2.68
CA ASP A 652 0.92 19.31 2.11
C ASP A 652 0.13 19.42 0.80
N ASP A 653 0.71 18.99 -0.32
CA ASP A 653 0.02 18.75 -1.59
C ASP A 653 -0.34 17.26 -1.79
N PHE A 654 -0.02 16.39 -0.82
CA PHE A 654 -0.22 14.95 -0.89
C PHE A 654 0.49 14.25 -2.06
N GLU A 655 1.38 14.95 -2.75
CA GLU A 655 2.38 14.40 -3.65
C GLU A 655 3.78 14.54 -3.04
N CYS A 656 4.61 15.42 -3.61
CA CYS A 656 6.01 15.55 -3.25
C CYS A 656 6.32 16.74 -2.35
N GLN A 657 5.35 17.64 -2.10
CA GLN A 657 5.50 18.79 -1.21
C GLN A 657 4.77 18.54 0.12
N ARG A 658 5.26 17.55 0.87
CA ARG A 658 4.74 17.17 2.20
C ARG A 658 5.61 17.75 3.32
N ASN A 659 5.62 19.08 3.42
CA ASN A 659 6.64 19.80 4.20
C ASN A 659 6.33 19.90 5.70
N TYR A 660 5.12 19.53 6.13
CA TYR A 660 4.67 19.56 7.52
C TYR A 660 4.40 18.14 8.02
N THR A 661 4.65 17.89 9.30
CA THR A 661 4.29 16.62 9.92
C THR A 661 2.83 16.63 10.33
N VAL A 662 2.08 15.58 9.98
CA VAL A 662 0.72 15.39 10.50
C VAL A 662 0.82 14.96 11.96
N PHE A 663 0.25 15.75 12.86
CA PHE A 663 0.33 15.52 14.32
C PHE A 663 -1.03 15.23 14.97
N TYR A 664 -2.12 15.42 14.21
CA TYR A 664 -3.49 15.26 14.67
C TYR A 664 -4.34 14.70 13.52
N GLY A 665 -5.14 13.66 13.77
CA GLY A 665 -5.95 12.99 12.74
C GLY A 665 -5.16 12.20 11.70
N GLY A 666 -3.92 11.79 12.04
CA GLY A 666 -3.03 11.10 11.11
C GLY A 666 -3.35 9.62 10.90
N ASP A 667 -3.96 8.96 11.90
CA ASP A 667 -4.39 7.57 11.78
C ASP A 667 -5.64 7.44 10.89
N GLU A 668 -6.40 8.53 10.75
CA GLU A 668 -7.58 8.65 9.90
C GLU A 668 -7.28 9.25 8.52
N LEU A 669 -6.02 9.53 8.21
CA LEU A 669 -5.58 10.13 6.94
C LEU A 669 -4.84 9.10 6.09
N GLU A 670 -5.35 8.85 4.88
CA GLU A 670 -4.67 8.06 3.84
C GLU A 670 -4.35 8.92 2.62
N VAL A 671 -3.19 8.69 1.98
CA VAL A 671 -2.88 9.33 0.69
C VAL A 671 -3.31 8.42 -0.46
N VAL A 672 -4.39 8.80 -1.14
CA VAL A 672 -5.04 7.98 -2.18
C VAL A 672 -4.88 8.61 -3.55
N ALA A 673 -5.08 7.82 -4.61
CA ALA A 673 -5.28 8.39 -5.96
C ALA A 673 -6.53 9.26 -5.96
N ASN A 674 -6.45 10.46 -6.53
CA ASN A 674 -7.56 11.41 -6.53
C ASN A 674 -8.82 10.80 -7.16
N PRO A 675 -9.86 10.45 -6.37
CA PRO A 675 -11.05 9.80 -6.91
C PRO A 675 -11.97 10.79 -7.63
N GLN A 676 -11.70 12.09 -7.48
CA GLN A 676 -12.48 13.21 -8.02
C GLN A 676 -11.61 14.10 -8.91
N LEU A 677 -10.72 13.50 -9.71
CA LEU A 677 -9.82 14.20 -10.62
C LEU A 677 -10.60 14.96 -11.71
N ASN A 678 -10.46 16.29 -11.74
CA ASN A 678 -11.11 17.14 -12.73
C ASN A 678 -10.28 18.42 -13.00
N THR A 679 -10.86 19.44 -13.64
CA THR A 679 -10.16 20.71 -13.92
C THR A 679 -10.01 21.61 -12.70
N ASP A 680 -10.83 21.42 -11.66
CA ASP A 680 -10.79 22.21 -10.43
C ASP A 680 -9.72 21.70 -9.47
N ASN A 681 -9.50 20.38 -9.49
CA ASN A 681 -8.37 19.71 -8.86
C ASN A 681 -7.84 18.62 -9.81
N ASN A 682 -6.66 18.89 -10.38
CA ASN A 682 -5.95 18.00 -11.29
C ASN A 682 -4.76 17.26 -10.63
N SER A 683 -4.65 17.32 -9.30
CA SER A 683 -3.65 16.59 -8.51
C SER A 683 -3.90 15.09 -8.62
N LEU A 684 -2.83 14.30 -8.76
CA LEU A 684 -2.95 12.86 -8.96
C LEU A 684 -3.19 12.13 -7.63
N LYS A 685 -2.77 12.73 -6.52
CA LYS A 685 -2.99 12.25 -5.16
C LYS A 685 -3.70 13.31 -4.33
N VAL A 686 -4.41 12.85 -3.31
CA VAL A 686 -5.10 13.69 -2.33
C VAL A 686 -5.06 12.98 -0.97
N GLY A 687 -5.24 13.74 0.11
CA GLY A 687 -5.47 13.17 1.44
C GLY A 687 -6.94 12.78 1.61
N GLU A 688 -7.23 11.49 1.76
CA GLU A 688 -8.53 11.00 2.21
C GLU A 688 -8.54 10.99 3.73
N TYR A 689 -9.35 11.87 4.33
CA TYR A 689 -9.51 11.98 5.77
C TYR A 689 -10.89 11.46 6.20
N THR A 690 -10.89 10.51 7.14
CA THR A 690 -12.13 9.95 7.72
C THR A 690 -12.47 10.63 9.04
N ASP A 691 -13.62 11.29 9.08
CA ASP A 691 -14.16 11.88 10.30
C ASP A 691 -14.99 10.84 11.07
N LEU A 692 -14.56 10.55 12.30
CA LEU A 692 -15.09 9.46 13.11
C LEU A 692 -16.46 9.77 13.71
N ALA A 693 -17.31 8.74 13.80
CA ALA A 693 -18.64 8.86 14.37
C ALA A 693 -18.60 9.38 15.83
N ASN A 694 -19.54 10.28 16.15
CA ASN A 694 -19.74 10.94 17.43
C ASN A 694 -18.52 11.73 17.95
N SER A 695 -17.66 12.22 17.05
CA SER A 695 -16.43 12.92 17.40
C SER A 695 -16.45 14.38 16.90
N PRO A 696 -17.16 15.30 17.58
CA PRO A 696 -17.39 16.67 17.09
C PRO A 696 -16.16 17.56 16.94
N TRP A 697 -14.97 17.07 17.32
CA TRP A 697 -13.73 17.81 17.23
C TRP A 697 -12.62 16.99 16.60
N SER A 698 -12.97 15.94 15.86
CA SER A 698 -12.03 15.29 14.96
C SER A 698 -11.55 16.29 13.89
N GLY A 699 -10.29 16.18 13.48
CA GLY A 699 -9.72 17.06 12.49
C GLY A 699 -8.32 16.64 12.08
N LEU A 700 -7.81 17.32 11.06
CA LEU A 700 -6.50 17.08 10.48
C LEU A 700 -5.55 18.22 10.84
N GLY A 701 -4.44 17.91 11.53
CA GLY A 701 -3.48 18.89 12.02
C GLY A 701 -2.08 18.71 11.46
N PHE A 702 -1.49 19.82 11.00
CA PHE A 702 -0.15 19.91 10.44
C PHE A 702 0.77 20.77 11.31
N GLN A 703 1.98 20.27 11.56
CA GLN A 703 3.00 20.93 12.37
C GLN A 703 4.25 21.23 11.54
N SER A 704 4.73 22.47 11.65
CA SER A 704 6.00 22.93 11.09
C SER A 704 7.14 22.85 12.09
N VAL A 705 8.36 22.64 11.59
CA VAL A 705 9.58 22.69 12.40
C VAL A 705 9.90 24.13 12.85
N GLN A 706 9.77 25.07 11.93
CA GLN A 706 9.99 26.51 12.15
C GLN A 706 8.65 27.26 12.26
N PRO A 707 8.60 28.41 12.96
CA PRO A 707 7.40 29.24 12.99
C PRO A 707 6.87 29.57 11.59
N ILE A 708 5.55 29.52 11.42
CA ILE A 708 4.86 29.84 10.18
C ILE A 708 4.98 31.34 9.91
N ASP A 709 5.47 31.74 8.73
CA ASP A 709 5.56 33.15 8.35
C ASP A 709 4.19 33.71 7.95
N ILE A 710 3.43 34.14 8.95
CA ILE A 710 2.17 34.86 8.76
C ILE A 710 2.37 36.37 8.59
N SER A 711 3.60 36.89 8.50
CA SER A 711 3.81 38.33 8.25
C SER A 711 3.51 38.69 6.79
N VAL A 712 3.76 37.74 5.89
CA VAL A 712 3.47 37.86 4.46
C VAL A 712 2.52 36.76 3.98
N PHE A 713 2.74 35.51 4.37
CA PHE A 713 1.91 34.37 3.94
C PHE A 713 0.77 34.09 4.93
N ASN A 714 -0.06 35.09 5.19
CA ASN A 714 -1.13 35.04 6.19
C ASN A 714 -2.45 34.41 5.71
N GLN A 715 -2.53 33.91 4.49
CA GLN A 715 -3.73 33.26 3.96
C GLN A 715 -3.52 31.75 3.84
N LEU A 716 -4.25 30.95 4.62
CA LEU A 716 -4.26 29.50 4.45
C LEU A 716 -5.18 29.13 3.29
N SER A 717 -4.64 28.57 2.22
CA SER A 717 -5.40 27.97 1.14
C SER A 717 -5.48 26.46 1.32
N VAL A 718 -6.65 25.88 1.06
CA VAL A 718 -6.86 24.43 0.99
C VAL A 718 -8.00 24.12 0.03
N GLN A 719 -7.93 23.01 -0.68
CA GLN A 719 -9.04 22.45 -1.43
C GLN A 719 -9.63 21.27 -0.66
N VAL A 720 -10.95 21.23 -0.57
CA VAL A 720 -11.67 20.14 0.12
C VAL A 720 -12.83 19.70 -0.75
N TRP A 721 -12.98 18.39 -0.93
CA TRP A 721 -14.17 17.78 -1.50
C TRP A 721 -14.91 17.00 -0.42
N SER A 722 -16.24 17.13 -0.38
CA SER A 722 -17.10 16.33 0.49
C SER A 722 -18.40 15.99 -0.22
N SER A 723 -18.99 14.82 0.08
CA SER A 723 -20.32 14.42 -0.40
C SER A 723 -21.48 15.09 0.33
N ILE A 724 -21.20 15.85 1.39
CA ILE A 724 -22.18 16.54 2.23
C ILE A 724 -21.79 18.01 2.48
N ALA A 725 -22.74 18.80 2.98
CA ALA A 725 -22.52 20.18 3.38
C ALA A 725 -22.34 20.24 4.90
N VAL A 726 -21.22 20.81 5.36
CA VAL A 726 -20.81 20.81 6.77
C VAL A 726 -20.07 22.09 7.15
N PRO A 727 -20.10 22.50 8.43
CA PRO A 727 -19.20 23.53 8.93
C PRO A 727 -17.73 23.04 8.90
N VAL A 728 -16.80 23.95 8.64
CA VAL A 728 -15.37 23.68 8.69
C VAL A 728 -14.70 24.74 9.57
N MET A 729 -13.91 24.32 10.55
CA MET A 729 -13.14 25.23 11.40
C MET A 729 -11.65 25.13 11.10
N PHE A 730 -11.02 26.27 10.88
CA PHE A 730 -9.57 26.40 10.71
C PHE A 730 -8.98 27.00 11.97
N LYS A 731 -7.94 26.36 12.52
CA LYS A 731 -7.32 26.76 13.78
C LYS A 731 -5.82 26.92 13.63
N LEU A 732 -5.30 28.09 13.97
CA LEU A 732 -3.86 28.39 14.04
C LEU A 732 -3.43 28.44 15.52
N GLN A 733 -2.44 27.63 15.90
CA GLN A 733 -2.07 27.43 17.31
C GLN A 733 -0.58 27.11 17.52
N ASN A 734 -0.23 26.84 18.78
CA ASN A 734 1.12 26.53 19.24
C ASN A 734 2.15 27.63 18.92
N GLY A 735 1.92 28.82 19.49
CA GLY A 735 2.82 29.96 19.46
C GLY A 735 2.65 30.83 20.72
N THR A 736 3.29 32.01 20.75
CA THR A 736 3.21 32.97 21.85
C THR A 736 1.85 33.67 21.95
N GLY A 737 1.07 33.67 20.87
CA GLY A 737 -0.28 34.22 20.80
C GLY A 737 -1.35 33.22 21.24
N GLN A 738 -2.57 33.71 21.49
CA GLN A 738 -3.73 32.83 21.69
C GLN A 738 -4.08 32.11 20.39
N ALA A 739 -4.60 30.88 20.48
CA ALA A 739 -5.07 30.17 19.29
C ALA A 739 -6.16 31.00 18.58
N THR A 740 -6.08 31.04 17.25
CA THR A 740 -7.04 31.76 16.40
C THR A 740 -7.89 30.75 15.66
N GLU A 741 -9.21 30.89 15.73
CA GLU A 741 -10.20 29.99 15.12
C GLU A 741 -11.05 30.77 14.12
N ILE A 742 -11.17 30.26 12.89
CA ILE A 742 -11.97 30.87 11.83
C ILE A 742 -12.90 29.81 11.26
N TRP A 743 -14.19 30.13 11.23
CA TRP A 743 -15.24 29.25 10.73
C TRP A 743 -15.57 29.54 9.27
N SER A 744 -15.78 28.48 8.51
CA SER A 744 -16.32 28.48 7.15
C SER A 744 -17.30 27.31 6.99
N GLU A 745 -17.78 27.07 5.78
CA GLU A 745 -18.69 25.96 5.48
C GLU A 745 -18.44 25.40 4.08
N ILE A 746 -18.55 24.08 3.95
CA ILE A 746 -18.72 23.40 2.67
C ILE A 746 -20.20 23.54 2.33
N SER A 747 -20.53 24.37 1.33
CA SER A 747 -21.93 24.69 0.99
C SER A 747 -22.48 23.88 -0.19
N GLU A 748 -21.60 23.43 -1.09
CA GLU A 748 -21.94 22.66 -2.30
C GLU A 748 -21.38 21.22 -2.25
N PRO A 749 -22.20 20.23 -1.85
CA PRO A 749 -21.78 18.84 -1.81
C PRO A 749 -21.38 18.31 -3.20
N ASN A 750 -20.50 17.31 -3.21
CA ASN A 750 -19.98 16.61 -4.39
C ASN A 750 -19.18 17.50 -5.35
N SER A 751 -18.51 18.53 -4.83
CA SER A 751 -17.63 19.41 -5.60
C SER A 751 -16.39 19.79 -4.80
N TRP A 752 -15.28 20.07 -5.51
CA TRP A 752 -14.08 20.63 -4.90
C TRP A 752 -14.32 22.09 -4.54
N GLN A 753 -14.19 22.42 -3.26
CA GLN A 753 -14.27 23.78 -2.77
C GLN A 753 -12.90 24.26 -2.30
N LYS A 754 -12.51 25.44 -2.77
CA LYS A 754 -11.25 26.09 -2.40
C LYS A 754 -11.51 27.10 -1.29
N PHE A 755 -10.90 26.88 -0.13
CA PHE A 755 -10.90 27.81 0.98
C PHE A 755 -9.65 28.69 0.91
N VAL A 756 -9.82 29.97 1.25
CA VAL A 756 -8.73 30.93 1.48
C VAL A 756 -9.04 31.66 2.78
N ILE A 757 -8.35 31.28 3.85
CA ILE A 757 -8.64 31.68 5.23
C ILE A 757 -7.62 32.72 5.68
N ASP A 758 -8.12 33.89 6.09
CA ASP A 758 -7.28 35.03 6.45
C ASP A 758 -6.87 35.02 7.93
N PHE A 759 -5.60 34.70 8.20
CA PHE A 759 -4.94 34.77 9.50
C PHE A 759 -4.11 36.06 9.68
N SER A 760 -4.52 37.18 9.06
CA SER A 760 -3.87 38.50 9.24
C SER A 760 -4.15 39.18 10.58
N ALA A 761 -5.13 38.73 11.35
CA ALA A 761 -5.42 39.31 12.67
C ALA A 761 -4.35 39.00 13.74
N PRO A 762 -3.85 37.75 13.90
CA PRO A 762 -2.89 37.41 14.94
C PRO A 762 -1.40 37.62 14.56
N LEU A 763 -1.08 38.71 13.85
CA LEU A 763 0.30 39.03 13.43
C LEU A 763 1.29 39.12 14.60
N GLY A 764 2.52 38.65 14.38
CA GLY A 764 3.63 38.77 15.34
C GLY A 764 3.74 37.63 16.36
N SER A 765 2.96 36.56 16.21
CA SER A 765 3.07 35.34 17.02
C SER A 765 3.78 34.23 16.24
N ASP A 766 4.53 33.36 16.93
CA ASP A 766 5.37 32.31 16.36
C ASP A 766 4.66 30.95 16.23
N TYR A 767 3.41 30.94 15.74
CA TYR A 767 2.61 29.73 15.58
C TYR A 767 3.31 28.67 14.74
N LYS A 768 3.09 27.39 15.08
CA LYS A 768 3.69 26.24 14.39
C LYS A 768 2.68 25.23 13.86
N GLU A 769 1.43 25.33 14.28
CA GLU A 769 0.41 24.32 14.01
C GLU A 769 -0.83 24.93 13.38
N VAL A 770 -1.32 24.25 12.36
CA VAL A 770 -2.63 24.49 11.75
C VAL A 770 -3.48 23.23 11.84
N VAL A 771 -4.73 23.35 12.27
CA VAL A 771 -5.69 22.24 12.38
C VAL A 771 -6.97 22.58 11.63
N ILE A 772 -7.46 21.63 10.84
CA ILE A 772 -8.70 21.73 10.06
C ILE A 772 -9.69 20.73 10.65
N PHE A 773 -10.82 21.21 11.17
CA PHE A 773 -11.89 20.39 11.69
C PHE A 773 -13.00 20.34 10.65
N PHE A 774 -13.16 19.18 10.02
CA PHE A 774 -14.30 18.89 9.14
C PHE A 774 -15.51 18.55 10.03
N ASP A 775 -16.69 19.04 9.67
CA ASP A 775 -17.91 18.96 10.51
C ASP A 775 -17.72 19.45 11.96
N GLY A 776 -16.90 20.48 12.13
CA GLY A 776 -16.50 20.98 13.44
C GLY A 776 -17.69 21.36 14.33
N GLY A 777 -17.70 20.84 15.55
CA GLY A 777 -18.73 21.08 16.56
C GLY A 777 -20.01 20.23 16.40
N VAL A 778 -20.05 19.30 15.44
CA VAL A 778 -21.22 18.46 15.15
C VAL A 778 -20.97 17.01 15.56
N SER A 779 -21.88 16.44 16.35
CA SER A 779 -21.80 15.03 16.76
C SER A 779 -22.67 14.18 15.85
N ASP A 780 -22.13 13.72 14.74
CA ASP A 780 -22.83 12.84 13.78
C ASP A 780 -22.57 11.36 14.13
N PRO A 781 -23.60 10.50 14.24
CA PRO A 781 -23.40 9.06 14.43
C PRO A 781 -22.84 8.32 13.19
N VAL A 782 -22.70 8.98 12.05
CA VAL A 782 -22.18 8.44 10.79
C VAL A 782 -20.78 8.99 10.54
N GLU A 783 -19.88 8.14 10.04
CA GLU A 783 -18.55 8.55 9.59
C GLU A 783 -18.64 9.23 8.22
N HIS A 784 -17.84 10.28 8.03
CA HIS A 784 -17.80 11.02 6.77
C HIS A 784 -16.39 11.09 6.22
N THR A 785 -16.25 10.98 4.90
CA THR A 785 -14.96 11.08 4.22
C THR A 785 -14.82 12.43 3.54
N TYR A 786 -13.65 13.06 3.72
CA TYR A 786 -13.26 14.32 3.10
C TYR A 786 -11.99 14.10 2.29
N TYR A 787 -11.95 14.58 1.06
CA TYR A 787 -10.69 14.64 0.31
C TYR A 787 -10.10 16.03 0.44
N VAL A 788 -8.85 16.10 0.89
CA VAL A 788 -8.13 17.34 1.19
C VAL A 788 -6.93 17.41 0.27
N ASP A 789 -6.67 18.60 -0.25
CA ASP A 789 -5.55 18.80 -1.15
C ASP A 789 -5.06 20.26 -1.18
N ASN A 790 -3.86 20.48 -1.73
CA ASN A 790 -3.29 21.79 -2.00
C ASN A 790 -3.27 22.70 -0.75
N VAL A 791 -2.88 22.15 0.41
CA VAL A 791 -2.78 22.89 1.67
C VAL A 791 -1.53 23.76 1.62
N ARG A 792 -1.69 25.08 1.61
CA ARG A 792 -0.56 26.01 1.51
C ARG A 792 -0.85 27.37 2.11
N TRP A 793 0.18 27.98 2.65
CA TRP A 793 0.21 29.39 3.00
C TRP A 793 0.40 30.23 1.73
N ARG A 794 -0.44 31.24 1.59
CA ARG A 794 -0.43 32.24 0.53
C ARG A 794 -0.35 33.61 1.15
N ARG A 795 0.18 34.54 0.37
CA ARG A 795 0.10 35.96 0.68
C ARG A 795 -1.17 36.56 0.11
N VAL A 796 -1.54 37.72 0.62
CA VAL A 796 -2.57 38.57 0.02
C VAL A 796 -2.13 39.00 -1.39
N SER A 797 -3.09 39.15 -2.29
CA SER A 797 -2.90 39.72 -3.63
C SER A 797 -2.08 41.01 -3.60
N TYR A 798 -1.24 41.21 -4.61
CA TYR A 798 -0.45 42.42 -4.74
C TYR A 798 -1.34 43.61 -5.04
N ASN A 799 -1.28 44.63 -4.19
CA ASN A 799 -1.93 45.93 -4.39
C ASN A 799 -0.98 47.12 -4.12
N GLY A 800 0.33 46.83 -4.07
CA GLY A 800 1.40 47.76 -3.73
C GLY A 800 2.70 47.35 -4.41
N CYS A 801 3.79 47.14 -3.65
CA CYS A 801 5.06 46.66 -4.20
C CYS A 801 4.93 45.24 -4.75
N VAL A 802 5.24 45.06 -6.04
CA VAL A 802 5.21 43.79 -6.76
C VAL A 802 6.62 43.21 -6.86
N ASP A 803 7.60 44.03 -7.25
CA ASP A 803 9.00 43.61 -7.42
C ASP A 803 9.96 44.73 -7.00
N ASP A 804 10.89 44.44 -6.09
CA ASP A 804 11.94 45.34 -5.60
C ASP A 804 13.36 44.78 -5.78
N HIS A 805 13.50 43.52 -6.20
CA HIS A 805 14.79 42.83 -6.34
C HIS A 805 15.73 42.82 -5.11
N GLU A 806 15.24 43.24 -3.94
CA GLU A 806 16.02 43.38 -2.70
C GLU A 806 15.55 42.41 -1.62
N THR A 807 14.23 42.23 -1.50
CA THR A 807 13.62 41.45 -0.42
C THR A 807 13.04 40.16 -0.96
N THR A 808 13.29 39.05 -0.27
CA THR A 808 12.84 37.71 -0.71
C THR A 808 11.36 37.66 -1.04
N ASN A 809 10.53 38.38 -0.27
CA ASN A 809 9.08 38.37 -0.42
C ASN A 809 8.56 39.34 -1.51
N ASN A 810 9.39 40.23 -2.04
CA ASN A 810 9.00 41.13 -3.12
C ASN A 810 10.05 41.07 -4.25
N THR A 811 10.70 39.92 -4.45
CA THR A 811 11.65 39.72 -5.56
C THR A 811 11.11 38.67 -6.51
N ILE A 812 10.87 39.08 -7.76
CA ILE A 812 10.54 38.16 -8.84
C ILE A 812 11.83 37.69 -9.49
N SER A 813 12.15 36.41 -9.31
CA SER A 813 13.37 35.79 -9.86
C SER A 813 13.11 34.81 -11.01
N ASN A 814 11.85 34.43 -11.22
CA ASN A 814 11.42 33.40 -12.18
C ASN A 814 11.03 33.96 -13.56
N TRP A 815 11.59 35.09 -13.97
CA TRP A 815 11.35 35.70 -15.28
C TRP A 815 11.82 34.79 -16.42
N LYS A 816 10.96 34.57 -17.42
CA LYS A 816 11.25 33.74 -18.60
C LYS A 816 11.17 34.57 -19.87
N TYR A 817 12.24 34.58 -20.65
CA TYR A 817 12.28 35.22 -21.96
C TYR A 817 11.35 34.53 -22.97
N PHE A 818 10.80 35.31 -23.89
CA PHE A 818 10.07 34.81 -25.05
C PHE A 818 10.28 35.72 -26.26
N ALA A 819 10.18 35.12 -27.44
CA ALA A 819 10.39 35.77 -28.73
C ALA A 819 11.74 36.53 -28.83
N ASN A 820 12.75 36.13 -28.05
CA ASN A 820 14.00 36.87 -27.87
C ASN A 820 15.18 36.26 -28.65
N GLY A 821 14.90 35.70 -29.83
CA GLY A 821 15.92 35.29 -30.80
C GLY A 821 16.92 34.26 -30.25
N HIS A 822 18.20 34.47 -30.56
CA HIS A 822 19.27 33.54 -30.16
C HIS A 822 19.42 33.36 -28.65
N LEU A 823 19.16 34.40 -27.84
CA LEU A 823 19.26 34.31 -26.38
C LEU A 823 18.24 33.34 -25.79
N GLU A 824 17.03 33.29 -26.33
CA GLU A 824 16.02 32.29 -25.94
C GLU A 824 16.43 30.89 -26.39
N ALA A 825 16.95 30.74 -27.61
CA ALA A 825 17.42 29.47 -28.15
C ALA A 825 18.61 28.87 -27.38
N GLU A 826 19.43 29.74 -26.77
CA GLU A 826 20.57 29.38 -25.91
C GLU A 826 20.20 29.27 -24.43
N ALA A 827 18.90 29.39 -24.09
CA ALA A 827 18.38 29.34 -22.72
C ALA A 827 19.03 30.36 -21.76
N TYR A 828 19.29 31.58 -22.26
CA TYR A 828 19.77 32.70 -21.45
C TYR A 828 18.79 32.98 -20.29
N GLN A 829 19.32 33.13 -19.08
CA GLN A 829 18.53 33.30 -17.85
C GLN A 829 18.45 34.76 -17.42
N PHE A 830 17.36 35.12 -16.73
CA PHE A 830 17.24 36.42 -16.09
C PHE A 830 18.28 36.59 -14.98
N GLU A 831 18.80 37.81 -14.83
CA GLU A 831 19.82 38.14 -13.82
C GLU A 831 19.33 39.32 -12.97
N ILE A 832 19.41 39.15 -11.65
CA ILE A 832 19.40 40.27 -10.70
C ILE A 832 20.86 40.67 -10.48
N VAL A 833 21.21 41.91 -10.81
CA VAL A 833 22.59 42.41 -10.80
C VAL A 833 22.75 43.56 -9.83
N ASP A 834 23.98 43.90 -9.46
CA ASP A 834 24.26 45.15 -8.74
C ASP A 834 23.76 46.34 -9.57
N ASN A 835 23.07 47.28 -8.92
CA ASN A 835 22.56 48.48 -9.57
C ASN A 835 23.73 49.24 -10.23
N PRO A 836 23.78 49.36 -11.57
CA PRO A 836 24.90 49.98 -12.27
C PRO A 836 24.92 51.51 -12.10
N ASN A 837 23.81 52.10 -11.66
CA ASN A 837 23.66 53.53 -11.45
C ASN A 837 22.84 53.81 -10.16
N PRO A 838 23.39 53.56 -8.95
CA PRO A 838 22.67 53.72 -7.69
C PRO A 838 22.60 55.20 -7.27
N SER A 839 21.90 56.00 -8.05
CA SER A 839 21.76 57.44 -7.86
C SER A 839 20.41 57.97 -8.36
N GLY A 840 20.08 59.21 -8.00
CA GLY A 840 18.82 59.85 -8.41
C GLY A 840 17.61 59.22 -7.73
N ILE A 841 16.62 58.80 -8.52
CA ILE A 841 15.37 58.22 -8.02
C ILE A 841 15.48 56.73 -7.65
N ASN A 842 16.56 56.06 -8.08
CA ASN A 842 16.82 54.68 -7.73
C ASN A 842 18.16 54.53 -7.02
N THR A 843 18.11 54.29 -5.71
CA THR A 843 19.29 54.07 -4.86
C THR A 843 19.37 52.63 -4.34
N SER A 844 18.63 51.70 -4.95
CA SER A 844 18.68 50.27 -4.63
C SER A 844 20.08 49.70 -4.87
N ALA A 845 20.38 48.59 -4.20
CA ALA A 845 21.60 47.84 -4.40
C ALA A 845 21.51 46.89 -5.60
N LYS A 846 20.31 46.41 -5.93
CA LYS A 846 20.02 45.38 -6.91
C LYS A 846 18.93 45.83 -7.89
N VAL A 847 19.04 45.39 -9.13
CA VAL A 847 18.07 45.68 -10.19
C VAL A 847 17.93 44.48 -11.13
N GLY A 848 16.79 44.38 -11.80
CA GLY A 848 16.57 43.42 -12.86
C GLY A 848 17.28 43.83 -14.15
N LYS A 849 17.99 42.89 -14.78
CA LYS A 849 18.66 43.10 -16.06
C LYS A 849 17.90 42.38 -17.18
N PHE A 850 17.47 43.15 -18.17
CA PHE A 850 16.89 42.63 -19.41
C PHE A 850 17.87 42.81 -20.57
N VAL A 851 18.04 41.77 -21.37
CA VAL A 851 18.85 41.82 -22.59
C VAL A 851 17.97 41.50 -23.80
N LYS A 852 17.75 42.48 -24.67
CA LYS A 852 17.07 42.28 -25.94
C LYS A 852 18.07 41.76 -26.97
N ALA A 853 17.78 40.61 -27.56
CA ALA A 853 18.66 40.02 -28.56
C ALA A 853 18.70 40.84 -29.85
N SER A 854 19.86 40.84 -30.49
CA SER A 854 20.11 41.42 -31.83
C SER A 854 19.18 40.91 -32.93
N ASP A 855 18.57 39.74 -32.75
CA ASP A 855 17.62 39.09 -33.64
C ASP A 855 16.25 38.79 -32.97
N GLY A 856 15.97 39.39 -31.82
CA GLY A 856 14.67 39.27 -31.13
C GLY A 856 13.53 39.94 -31.89
N LEU A 857 12.28 39.50 -31.66
CA LEU A 857 11.11 40.12 -32.30
C LEU A 857 10.75 41.46 -31.65
N SER A 858 9.95 42.29 -32.32
CA SER A 858 9.54 43.60 -31.79
C SER A 858 8.66 43.53 -30.53
N PHE A 859 8.09 42.35 -30.25
CA PHE A 859 7.34 42.03 -29.03
C PHE A 859 8.11 41.09 -28.09
N ALA A 860 9.43 40.93 -28.27
CA ALA A 860 10.26 40.18 -27.34
C ALA A 860 10.15 40.77 -25.93
N GLY A 861 10.08 39.89 -24.93
CA GLY A 861 9.92 40.28 -23.54
C GLY A 861 10.21 39.13 -22.60
N MET A 862 9.74 39.28 -21.37
CA MET A 862 9.79 38.23 -20.36
C MET A 862 8.49 38.20 -19.55
N TYR A 863 8.13 37.04 -19.00
CA TYR A 863 6.98 36.91 -18.11
C TYR A 863 7.36 36.19 -16.82
N ALA A 864 6.62 36.48 -15.76
CA ALA A 864 6.71 35.80 -14.49
C ALA A 864 5.31 35.41 -14.00
N ASP A 865 5.18 34.15 -13.56
CA ASP A 865 4.04 33.71 -12.78
C ASP A 865 4.28 34.10 -11.33
N LEU A 866 3.38 34.91 -10.79
CA LEU A 866 3.51 35.47 -9.45
C LEU A 866 3.16 34.41 -8.40
N ASP A 867 3.54 34.63 -7.15
CA ASP A 867 3.14 33.80 -6.00
C ASP A 867 1.73 34.14 -5.48
N ALA A 868 1.25 35.36 -5.75
CA ALA A 868 -0.13 35.83 -5.57
C ALA A 868 -0.54 36.73 -6.74
N PRO A 869 -1.85 36.83 -7.05
CA PRO A 869 -2.29 37.63 -8.17
C PRO A 869 -2.14 39.14 -7.90
N ILE A 870 -2.01 39.92 -8.96
CA ILE A 870 -2.16 41.38 -8.93
C ILE A 870 -3.63 41.74 -8.81
N ASP A 871 -3.92 42.58 -7.83
CA ASP A 871 -5.24 43.11 -7.55
C ASP A 871 -5.16 44.63 -7.44
N PHE A 872 -5.65 45.29 -8.49
CA PHE A 872 -5.61 46.75 -8.59
C PHE A 872 -6.47 47.46 -7.54
N LYS A 873 -7.44 46.76 -6.92
CA LYS A 873 -8.43 47.40 -6.05
C LYS A 873 -8.97 48.67 -6.71
N THR A 874 -8.86 49.80 -6.03
CA THR A 874 -9.25 51.11 -6.55
C THR A 874 -8.13 51.86 -7.27
N ASN A 875 -6.86 51.47 -7.11
CA ASN A 875 -5.73 52.18 -7.70
C ASN A 875 -5.19 51.46 -8.94
N LYS A 876 -5.62 51.93 -10.10
CA LYS A 876 -5.43 51.26 -11.40
C LYS A 876 -4.22 51.77 -12.18
N THR A 877 -3.12 52.04 -11.50
CA THR A 877 -1.86 52.42 -12.15
C THR A 877 -0.77 51.44 -11.78
N MET A 878 0.14 51.14 -12.71
CA MET A 878 1.40 50.46 -12.41
C MET A 878 2.55 51.41 -12.70
N ARG A 879 3.57 51.38 -11.86
CA ARG A 879 4.80 52.14 -12.06
C ARG A 879 5.99 51.20 -12.01
N ALA A 880 7.01 51.50 -12.78
CA ALA A 880 8.29 50.82 -12.72
C ALA A 880 9.41 51.82 -13.01
N LYS A 881 10.54 51.67 -12.32
CA LYS A 881 11.75 52.44 -12.64
C LYS A 881 12.50 51.70 -13.73
N VAL A 882 12.94 52.43 -14.75
CA VAL A 882 13.71 51.89 -15.87
C VAL A 882 14.95 52.74 -16.13
N HIS A 883 16.01 52.10 -16.61
CA HIS A 883 17.23 52.75 -17.06
C HIS A 883 17.65 52.15 -18.41
N MET A 884 17.49 52.94 -19.46
CA MET A 884 17.77 52.56 -20.85
C MET A 884 18.84 53.47 -21.46
N ASP A 885 19.67 52.96 -22.36
CA ASP A 885 20.69 53.74 -23.07
C ASP A 885 20.17 54.48 -24.33
N HIS A 886 18.86 54.39 -24.58
CA HIS A 886 18.16 54.98 -25.71
C HIS A 886 16.67 55.25 -25.38
N ILE A 887 15.95 55.90 -26.30
CA ILE A 887 14.50 56.10 -26.22
C ILE A 887 13.81 54.89 -26.88
N GLY A 888 13.00 54.20 -26.10
CA GLY A 888 12.18 53.05 -26.47
C GLY A 888 10.80 53.10 -25.82
N ASN A 889 10.22 51.92 -25.54
CA ASN A 889 8.92 51.79 -24.86
C ASN A 889 8.99 50.72 -23.77
N LEU A 890 8.48 51.04 -22.58
CA LEU A 890 8.17 50.05 -21.56
C LEU A 890 6.74 49.54 -21.80
N GLY A 891 6.59 48.25 -22.05
CA GLY A 891 5.30 47.57 -22.06
C GLY A 891 5.10 46.73 -20.79
N LEU A 892 3.90 46.79 -20.22
CA LEU A 892 3.45 45.92 -19.15
C LEU A 892 2.17 45.22 -19.56
N LYS A 893 2.06 43.93 -19.23
CA LYS A 893 0.86 43.16 -19.43
C LYS A 893 0.53 42.33 -18.20
N VAL A 894 -0.74 42.37 -17.80
CA VAL A 894 -1.31 41.53 -16.75
C VAL A 894 -2.24 40.50 -17.39
N GLU A 895 -2.06 39.23 -17.02
CA GLU A 895 -2.79 38.11 -17.64
C GLU A 895 -2.99 36.93 -16.68
N ALA A 896 -3.68 35.89 -17.17
CA ALA A 896 -4.04 34.70 -16.38
C ALA A 896 -4.86 35.05 -15.13
N SER A 897 -5.95 35.81 -15.33
CA SER A 897 -6.88 36.19 -14.27
C SER A 897 -7.56 34.98 -13.62
N GLN A 898 -7.56 34.94 -12.29
CA GLN A 898 -8.30 33.93 -11.53
C GLN A 898 -9.83 34.17 -11.50
N THR A 899 -10.28 35.39 -11.82
CA THR A 899 -11.71 35.75 -11.88
C THR A 899 -12.29 35.76 -13.31
N GLY A 900 -11.51 35.33 -14.30
CA GLY A 900 -11.87 35.40 -15.72
C GLY A 900 -11.80 36.80 -16.36
N ALA A 901 -11.21 37.79 -15.70
CA ALA A 901 -10.96 39.12 -16.25
C ALA A 901 -10.06 39.06 -17.51
N PRO A 902 -10.28 39.96 -18.49
CA PRO A 902 -9.51 39.96 -19.74
C PRO A 902 -8.07 40.40 -19.51
N ASN A 903 -7.13 39.83 -20.29
CA ASN A 903 -5.73 40.27 -20.29
C ASN A 903 -5.62 41.75 -20.74
N ILE A 904 -4.72 42.50 -20.12
CA ILE A 904 -4.49 43.93 -20.45
C ILE A 904 -3.02 44.13 -20.75
N GLU A 905 -2.72 44.71 -21.91
CA GLU A 905 -1.37 45.02 -22.40
C GLU A 905 -1.30 46.50 -22.79
N LEU A 906 -0.39 47.23 -22.15
CA LEU A 906 -0.25 48.68 -22.32
C LEU A 906 1.23 49.06 -22.33
N SER A 907 1.57 50.21 -22.93
CA SER A 907 2.96 50.66 -22.99
C SER A 907 3.08 52.18 -22.99
N GLU A 908 4.17 52.68 -22.42
CA GLU A 908 4.54 54.09 -22.43
C GLU A 908 6.02 54.26 -22.79
N PRO A 909 6.40 55.33 -23.54
CA PRO A 909 7.78 55.59 -23.88
C PRO A 909 8.58 56.12 -22.68
N ASN A 910 9.86 55.77 -22.58
CA ASN A 910 10.78 56.53 -21.72
C ASN A 910 11.15 57.86 -22.39
N THR A 911 11.53 58.86 -21.58
CA THR A 911 11.92 60.20 -22.03
C THR A 911 13.37 60.53 -21.70
N LEU A 912 14.01 59.75 -20.82
CA LEU A 912 15.41 59.92 -20.39
C LEU A 912 16.30 58.80 -20.94
N VAL A 913 17.59 59.10 -21.08
CA VAL A 913 18.61 58.18 -21.60
C VAL A 913 19.80 58.16 -20.65
N ASN A 914 20.28 56.96 -20.31
CA ASN A 914 21.37 56.71 -19.35
C ASN A 914 21.14 57.29 -17.94
N GLU A 915 19.87 57.44 -17.56
CA GLU A 915 19.44 57.88 -16.24
C GLU A 915 18.19 57.08 -15.84
N TRP A 916 17.94 56.94 -14.53
CA TRP A 916 16.73 56.30 -14.03
C TRP A 916 15.49 57.17 -14.26
N GLU A 917 14.43 56.58 -14.78
CA GLU A 917 13.12 57.20 -14.97
C GLU A 917 12.02 56.31 -14.39
N GLU A 918 11.02 56.90 -13.74
CA GLU A 918 9.82 56.16 -13.30
C GLU A 918 8.73 56.31 -14.38
N ILE A 919 8.36 55.20 -15.01
CA ILE A 919 7.28 55.16 -16.00
C ILE A 919 6.00 54.74 -15.29
N THR A 920 4.91 55.46 -15.56
CA THR A 920 3.57 55.17 -15.04
C THR A 920 2.64 54.76 -16.17
N ILE A 921 2.04 53.58 -16.07
CA ILE A 921 1.08 53.03 -17.02
C ILE A 921 -0.31 52.95 -16.38
N ASN A 922 -1.34 53.43 -17.09
CA ASN A 922 -2.71 53.53 -16.57
C ASN A 922 -3.58 52.35 -17.00
N PHE A 923 -3.86 51.45 -16.06
CA PHE A 923 -4.71 50.28 -16.20
C PHE A 923 -6.18 50.57 -15.84
N ALA A 924 -6.71 51.77 -16.13
CA ALA A 924 -8.08 52.17 -15.76
C ALA A 924 -9.19 51.19 -16.17
N THR A 925 -8.96 50.38 -17.22
CA THR A 925 -9.89 49.34 -17.71
C THR A 925 -9.81 48.02 -16.96
N ALA A 926 -8.82 47.83 -16.07
CA ALA A 926 -8.72 46.66 -15.23
C ALA A 926 -9.89 46.58 -14.26
N ASP A 927 -10.43 45.39 -14.05
CA ASP A 927 -11.42 45.14 -13.02
C ASP A 927 -10.81 45.37 -11.62
N ASP A 928 -11.62 45.90 -10.69
CA ASP A 928 -11.19 46.19 -9.32
C ASP A 928 -10.72 44.93 -8.57
N ASP A 929 -11.16 43.74 -8.98
CA ASP A 929 -10.77 42.44 -8.41
C ASP A 929 -10.36 41.47 -9.54
N GLY A 930 -9.62 41.97 -10.53
CA GLY A 930 -9.21 41.19 -11.71
C GLY A 930 -8.22 40.06 -11.43
N GLN A 931 -7.59 40.02 -10.25
CA GLN A 931 -6.70 38.96 -9.77
C GLN A 931 -5.81 38.28 -10.85
N TYR A 932 -4.88 39.03 -11.43
CA TYR A 932 -4.01 38.58 -12.52
C TYR A 932 -2.80 37.81 -11.99
N GLN A 933 -2.64 36.52 -12.35
CA GLN A 933 -1.56 35.68 -11.83
C GLN A 933 -0.21 35.89 -12.54
N ARG A 934 -0.21 36.46 -13.74
CA ARG A 934 1.00 36.64 -14.55
C ARG A 934 1.26 38.10 -14.86
N LEU A 935 2.51 38.52 -14.68
CA LEU A 935 3.04 39.79 -15.14
C LEU A 935 4.00 39.55 -16.30
N THR A 936 3.79 40.27 -17.38
CA THR A 936 4.63 40.22 -18.58
C THR A 936 5.23 41.60 -18.81
N PHE A 937 6.55 41.64 -19.01
CA PHE A 937 7.38 42.83 -19.09
C PHE A 937 8.04 42.90 -20.47
N PHE A 938 7.92 44.05 -21.14
CA PHE A 938 8.48 44.30 -22.46
C PHE A 938 9.38 45.53 -22.39
N ILE A 939 10.62 45.41 -22.82
CA ILE A 939 11.49 46.56 -23.08
C ILE A 939 11.66 46.69 -24.58
N ASP A 940 11.54 47.92 -25.07
CA ASP A 940 11.47 48.28 -26.49
C ASP A 940 10.27 47.62 -27.17
N PHE A 941 9.11 47.68 -26.51
CA PHE A 941 7.88 47.11 -27.04
C PHE A 941 7.47 47.77 -28.36
N LEU A 942 7.15 46.95 -29.36
CA LEU A 942 6.83 47.33 -30.73
C LEU A 942 8.01 47.98 -31.49
N ILE A 943 9.25 47.79 -31.03
CA ILE A 943 10.47 48.27 -31.66
C ILE A 943 11.31 47.08 -32.12
N ASP A 944 11.66 47.08 -33.42
CA ASP A 944 12.52 46.07 -34.04
C ASP A 944 13.96 46.12 -33.48
N PRO A 945 14.67 44.99 -33.44
CA PRO A 945 16.02 44.92 -32.89
C PRO A 945 17.02 45.73 -33.72
N THR A 946 18.08 46.20 -33.06
CA THR A 946 19.10 47.08 -33.67
C THR A 946 20.20 46.32 -34.43
N GLY A 947 20.19 44.98 -34.38
CA GLY A 947 21.27 44.13 -34.90
C GLY A 947 22.44 43.91 -33.93
N SER A 948 22.35 44.47 -32.72
CA SER A 948 23.23 44.18 -31.58
C SER A 948 22.39 43.99 -30.33
N ASP A 949 22.88 43.20 -29.37
CA ASP A 949 22.15 43.00 -28.12
C ASP A 949 22.13 44.30 -27.30
N VAL A 950 20.98 44.62 -26.72
CA VAL A 950 20.76 45.85 -25.96
C VAL A 950 20.41 45.50 -24.52
N THR A 951 21.10 46.11 -23.56
CA THR A 951 20.89 45.87 -22.13
C THR A 951 20.16 47.04 -21.51
N SER A 952 19.09 46.73 -20.78
CA SER A 952 18.29 47.69 -20.02
C SER A 952 18.06 47.17 -18.61
N TYR A 953 17.84 48.09 -17.67
CA TYR A 953 17.62 47.76 -16.27
C TYR A 953 16.25 48.24 -15.81
N PHE A 954 15.63 47.51 -14.90
CA PHE A 954 14.37 47.89 -14.28
C PHE A 954 14.37 47.56 -12.78
N ASP A 955 13.50 48.24 -12.04
CA ASP A 955 13.37 48.09 -10.61
C ASP A 955 12.03 48.66 -10.10
N ASP A 956 11.69 48.40 -8.84
CA ASP A 956 10.54 48.96 -8.12
C ASP A 956 9.22 48.91 -8.92
N ILE A 957 8.78 47.71 -9.31
CA ILE A 957 7.46 47.50 -9.92
C ILE A 957 6.40 47.63 -8.82
N VAL A 958 5.54 48.65 -8.92
CA VAL A 958 4.54 48.98 -7.91
C VAL A 958 3.17 49.23 -8.53
N ILE A 959 2.12 48.92 -7.77
CA ILE A 959 0.74 49.29 -8.06
C ILE A 959 0.41 50.57 -7.30
N GLY A 960 -0.16 51.53 -8.01
CA GLY A 960 -0.66 52.75 -7.41
C GLY A 960 0.41 53.58 -6.70
N ASP A 961 0.05 54.09 -5.52
CA ASP A 961 0.94 54.85 -4.65
C ASP A 961 1.84 53.94 -3.78
N GLY A 962 1.82 52.62 -4.01
CA GLY A 962 2.67 51.64 -3.33
C GLY A 962 4.16 52.01 -3.41
N GLN A 963 4.93 51.60 -2.41
CA GLN A 963 6.37 51.85 -2.34
C GLN A 963 7.10 50.53 -2.05
N CYS A 964 8.12 50.24 -2.85
CA CYS A 964 9.09 49.18 -2.59
C CYS A 964 10.22 49.70 -1.67
N GLY A 965 10.93 48.81 -0.97
CA GLY A 965 12.11 49.19 -0.16
C GLY A 965 11.88 49.93 1.16
N VAL A 966 10.66 49.99 1.70
CA VAL A 966 10.40 50.59 3.04
C VAL A 966 10.67 49.58 4.16
N VAL A 967 11.93 49.42 4.58
CA VAL A 967 12.27 48.82 5.90
C VAL A 967 12.23 49.90 6.98
N ASN A 968 11.04 50.24 7.45
CA ASN A 968 10.85 50.95 8.72
C ASN A 968 9.96 50.11 9.62
N THR A 969 10.45 49.80 10.83
CA THR A 969 9.76 49.03 11.88
C THR A 969 8.60 49.80 12.55
N PHE A 970 7.89 50.63 11.79
CA PHE A 970 6.62 51.22 12.17
C PHE A 970 5.77 51.32 10.91
N GLU A 971 4.82 50.40 10.76
CA GLU A 971 3.63 50.68 9.98
C GLU A 971 3.00 51.95 10.57
N ALA A 972 2.95 53.03 9.81
CA ALA A 972 2.06 54.12 10.16
C ALA A 972 0.64 53.52 10.09
N PRO A 973 -0.17 53.57 11.16
CA PRO A 973 -1.52 53.04 11.10
C PRO A 973 -2.27 53.71 9.95
N GLN A 974 -3.02 52.94 9.16
CA GLN A 974 -3.88 53.47 8.11
C GLN A 974 -4.95 54.35 8.77
N VAL A 975 -4.72 55.67 8.82
CA VAL A 975 -5.66 56.63 9.40
C VAL A 975 -6.74 56.95 8.38
N GLN A 976 -7.95 56.46 8.60
CA GLN A 976 -9.10 56.72 7.73
C GLN A 976 -9.61 58.17 7.86
N TYR A 977 -10.28 58.70 6.82
CA TYR A 977 -10.97 59.99 6.92
C TYR A 977 -12.40 59.83 7.48
N PHE A 978 -12.78 60.68 8.43
CA PHE A 978 -14.15 60.75 8.94
C PHE A 978 -15.09 61.34 7.89
N ARG A 979 -16.25 60.68 7.71
CA ARG A 979 -17.39 61.18 6.95
C ARG A 979 -18.23 62.07 7.87
N ILE A 980 -18.11 63.38 7.70
CA ILE A 980 -18.67 64.38 8.62
C ILE A 980 -19.82 65.14 7.95
N ALA A 981 -21.01 65.12 8.55
CA ALA A 981 -22.16 65.89 8.09
C ALA A 981 -23.00 66.47 9.26
N PRO A 982 -23.51 67.71 9.17
CA PRO A 982 -23.19 68.71 8.16
C PRO A 982 -21.77 69.27 8.35
N ASN A 983 -21.15 69.77 7.28
CA ASN A 983 -19.88 70.48 7.35
C ASN A 983 -19.84 71.57 6.25
N PRO A 984 -19.95 72.87 6.57
CA PRO A 984 -19.91 73.47 7.91
C PRO A 984 -21.11 73.15 8.82
N ALA A 985 -20.93 73.25 10.14
CA ALA A 985 -21.95 72.94 11.15
C ALA A 985 -22.12 74.05 12.19
N ALA A 986 -23.34 74.17 12.75
CA ALA A 986 -23.68 75.18 13.75
C ALA A 986 -23.78 74.62 15.18
N THR A 987 -24.36 73.44 15.37
CA THR A 987 -24.66 72.89 16.71
C THR A 987 -24.14 71.48 16.91
N PHE A 988 -24.20 70.62 15.91
CA PHE A 988 -23.67 69.26 15.97
C PHE A 988 -23.08 68.84 14.63
N ILE A 989 -22.22 67.83 14.68
CA ILE A 989 -21.75 67.06 13.52
C ILE A 989 -22.02 65.58 13.76
N ARG A 990 -22.29 64.84 12.68
CA ARG A 990 -22.41 63.39 12.66
C ARG A 990 -21.20 62.81 11.93
N ILE A 991 -20.59 61.79 12.53
CA ILE A 991 -19.49 61.00 11.98
C ILE A 991 -20.07 59.64 11.63
N GLU A 992 -20.01 59.23 10.36
CA GLU A 992 -20.73 58.05 9.85
C GLU A 992 -19.88 56.77 9.71
N ASN A 993 -18.63 56.83 10.14
CA ASN A 993 -17.66 55.73 10.08
C ASN A 993 -16.79 55.69 11.34
N ALA A 994 -17.42 55.57 12.51
CA ALA A 994 -16.77 55.59 13.82
C ALA A 994 -16.72 54.22 14.52
N GLU A 995 -17.11 53.13 13.86
CA GLU A 995 -17.30 51.79 14.42
C GLU A 995 -16.08 51.18 15.13
N LEU A 996 -14.85 51.65 14.82
CA LEU A 996 -13.60 51.20 15.45
C LEU A 996 -12.98 52.23 16.41
N VAL A 997 -13.57 53.42 16.51
CA VAL A 997 -13.10 54.50 17.38
C VAL A 997 -13.63 54.26 18.79
N GLU A 998 -12.76 54.37 19.78
CA GLU A 998 -13.15 54.36 21.20
C GLU A 998 -12.93 55.72 21.86
N ASN A 999 -11.95 56.51 21.40
CA ASN A 999 -11.71 57.86 21.90
C ASN A 999 -11.66 58.85 20.74
N LEU A 1000 -12.56 59.82 20.74
CA LEU A 1000 -12.61 60.90 19.76
C LEU A 1000 -12.17 62.22 20.40
N LEU A 1001 -11.18 62.88 19.79
CA LEU A 1001 -10.71 64.22 20.14
C LEU A 1001 -11.15 65.24 19.10
N VAL A 1002 -11.68 66.37 19.57
CA VAL A 1002 -11.82 67.60 18.79
C VAL A 1002 -10.66 68.50 19.17
N LEU A 1003 -9.85 68.89 18.19
CA LEU A 1003 -8.69 69.74 18.34
C LEU A 1003 -8.94 71.09 17.64
N ASP A 1004 -8.45 72.18 18.21
CA ASP A 1004 -8.40 73.47 17.53
C ASP A 1004 -7.38 73.47 16.37
N ALA A 1005 -7.34 74.55 15.58
CA ALA A 1005 -6.41 74.69 14.46
C ALA A 1005 -4.91 74.65 14.85
N THR A 1006 -4.59 74.73 16.15
CA THR A 1006 -3.22 74.62 16.67
C THR A 1006 -2.91 73.21 17.21
N GLY A 1007 -3.86 72.27 17.11
CA GLY A 1007 -3.71 70.90 17.58
C GLY A 1007 -4.00 70.70 19.07
N ARG A 1008 -4.60 71.68 19.76
CA ARG A 1008 -4.95 71.55 21.18
C ARG A 1008 -6.33 70.92 21.34
N PRO A 1009 -6.50 69.91 22.22
CA PRO A 1009 -7.81 69.30 22.46
C PRO A 1009 -8.74 70.31 23.16
N VAL A 1010 -9.88 70.56 22.51
CA VAL A 1010 -10.96 71.42 23.01
C VAL A 1010 -12.18 70.62 23.47
N GLN A 1011 -12.31 69.37 23.00
CA GLN A 1011 -13.34 68.45 23.44
C GLN A 1011 -12.85 67.00 23.25
N GLN A 1012 -13.28 66.11 24.13
CA GLN A 1012 -12.98 64.68 24.07
C GLN A 1012 -14.25 63.90 24.40
N MET A 1013 -14.47 62.78 23.71
CA MET A 1013 -15.53 61.84 24.04
C MET A 1013 -15.09 60.41 23.82
N ARG A 1014 -15.70 59.51 24.59
CA ARG A 1014 -15.55 58.07 24.43
C ARG A 1014 -16.72 57.53 23.63
N THR A 1015 -16.42 56.66 22.68
CA THR A 1015 -17.36 55.95 21.83
C THR A 1015 -17.28 54.46 22.17
N TYR A 1016 -18.34 53.71 21.91
CA TYR A 1016 -18.51 52.30 22.28
C TYR A 1016 -18.71 51.41 21.05
N GLY A 1017 -18.04 51.76 19.93
CA GLY A 1017 -18.14 51.04 18.66
C GLY A 1017 -19.37 51.40 17.85
N GLU A 1018 -19.98 52.57 18.07
CA GLU A 1018 -21.08 53.02 17.23
C GLU A 1018 -20.59 53.38 15.83
N GLN A 1019 -21.27 52.88 14.78
CA GLN A 1019 -21.00 53.25 13.40
C GLN A 1019 -21.19 54.76 13.16
N ASP A 1020 -22.21 55.33 13.81
CA ASP A 1020 -22.57 56.73 13.71
C ASP A 1020 -22.44 57.46 15.05
N VAL A 1021 -21.59 58.49 15.13
CA VAL A 1021 -21.36 59.28 16.35
C VAL A 1021 -21.76 60.72 16.15
N VAL A 1022 -22.60 61.26 17.03
CA VAL A 1022 -23.02 62.66 17.02
C VAL A 1022 -22.21 63.45 18.05
N VAL A 1023 -21.52 64.49 17.59
CA VAL A 1023 -20.71 65.38 18.41
C VAL A 1023 -21.42 66.73 18.54
N ASP A 1024 -21.79 67.12 19.76
CA ASP A 1024 -22.26 68.49 20.07
C ASP A 1024 -21.07 69.45 20.04
N ILE A 1025 -21.15 70.46 19.18
CA ILE A 1025 -20.14 71.50 18.96
C ILE A 1025 -20.69 72.90 19.24
N ALA A 1026 -21.89 73.03 19.83
CA ALA A 1026 -22.58 74.31 20.01
C ALA A 1026 -21.75 75.32 20.83
N ASN A 1027 -20.94 74.82 21.77
CA ASN A 1027 -20.11 75.64 22.65
C ASN A 1027 -18.72 75.96 22.10
N LEU A 1028 -18.37 75.46 20.90
CA LEU A 1028 -17.09 75.77 20.25
C LEU A 1028 -17.17 77.14 19.55
N PRO A 1029 -16.15 78.01 19.67
CA PRO A 1029 -16.07 79.25 18.88
C PRO A 1029 -16.09 78.99 17.36
N PRO A 1030 -16.59 79.92 16.52
CA PRO A 1030 -16.48 79.81 15.07
C PRO A 1030 -15.03 79.62 14.61
N GLY A 1031 -14.78 78.65 13.73
CA GLY A 1031 -13.42 78.30 13.31
C GLY A 1031 -13.28 76.91 12.72
N PHE A 1032 -12.04 76.52 12.38
CA PHE A 1032 -11.70 75.20 11.88
C PHE A 1032 -11.20 74.29 13.01
N TYR A 1033 -11.71 73.06 13.02
CA TYR A 1033 -11.38 72.05 14.01
C TYR A 1033 -10.95 70.75 13.32
N ILE A 1034 -10.07 70.01 13.99
CA ILE A 1034 -9.60 68.69 13.57
C ILE A 1034 -10.23 67.65 14.48
N LEU A 1035 -10.74 66.57 13.90
CA LEU A 1035 -11.15 65.37 14.63
C LEU A 1035 -10.04 64.31 14.55
N ALA A 1036 -9.79 63.64 15.67
CA ALA A 1036 -8.85 62.51 15.75
C ALA A 1036 -9.50 61.36 16.55
N GLY A 1037 -9.62 60.19 15.93
CA GLY A 1037 -10.19 58.97 16.49
C GLY A 1037 -9.13 57.95 16.83
N TYR A 1038 -9.16 57.46 18.06
CA TYR A 1038 -8.22 56.47 18.60
C TYR A 1038 -8.95 55.19 18.99
N ASN A 1039 -8.31 54.05 18.77
CA ASN A 1039 -8.81 52.74 19.20
C ASN A 1039 -8.51 52.47 20.69
N GLN A 1040 -8.84 51.26 21.16
CA GLN A 1040 -8.68 50.82 22.56
C GLN A 1040 -7.22 50.87 23.06
N VAL A 1041 -6.25 50.65 22.17
CA VAL A 1041 -4.82 50.69 22.50
C VAL A 1041 -4.21 52.08 22.37
N GLY A 1042 -5.01 53.11 22.07
CA GLY A 1042 -4.57 54.49 21.94
C GLY A 1042 -3.88 54.82 20.62
N ALA A 1043 -4.00 53.96 19.60
CA ALA A 1043 -3.49 54.22 18.26
C ALA A 1043 -4.49 55.11 17.47
N LEU A 1044 -3.97 56.09 16.71
CA LEU A 1044 -4.78 56.92 15.83
C LEU A 1044 -5.22 56.09 14.62
N ILE A 1045 -6.53 55.98 14.40
CA ILE A 1045 -7.12 55.15 13.33
C ILE A 1045 -8.03 55.93 12.38
N ALA A 1046 -8.47 57.13 12.76
CA ALA A 1046 -9.25 58.00 11.89
C ALA A 1046 -9.02 59.49 12.18
N ASN A 1047 -9.17 60.36 11.19
CA ASN A 1047 -9.11 61.81 11.36
C ASN A 1047 -10.10 62.55 10.45
N GLY A 1048 -10.36 63.82 10.73
CA GLY A 1048 -11.23 64.64 9.87
C GLY A 1048 -11.12 66.12 10.18
N LYS A 1049 -11.77 66.96 9.39
CA LYS A 1049 -11.81 68.40 9.62
C LYS A 1049 -13.23 68.91 9.45
N PHE A 1050 -13.66 69.81 10.33
CA PHE A 1050 -14.93 70.51 10.16
C PHE A 1050 -14.79 72.00 10.45
N SER A 1051 -15.69 72.78 9.83
CA SER A 1051 -15.85 74.20 10.08
C SER A 1051 -17.05 74.44 10.98
N LYS A 1052 -16.83 75.06 12.14
CA LYS A 1052 -17.88 75.60 13.01
C LYS A 1052 -18.26 77.00 12.52
N GLN A 1053 -19.55 77.21 12.26
CA GLN A 1053 -20.12 78.52 11.93
C GLN A 1053 -20.33 79.39 13.17
#